data_AF-A0A8W8JXR0-F1
#
_entry.id   AF-A0A8W8JXR0-F1
#
_cell.length_a   1.000
_cell.length_b   1.000
_cell.length_c   1.000
_cell.angle_alpha   90.00
_cell.angle_beta   90.00
_cell.angle_gamma   90.00
#
_symmetry.space_group_name_H-M   'P 1'
#
loop_
_entity.id
_entity.type
_entity.pdbx_description
1 polymer ?
#
loop_
_entity_poly.entity_id
_entity_poly.type
_entity_poly.pdbx_seq_one_letter_code
_entity_poly.pdbx_strand_id
1 'polypeptide(L)'
;MGRKGKKATENGDGDAPAAKKARVDGPEISGYIVQWEWEGDKGTWTRYAEDMNVEITVAHNSKKKMVEFTVGKNVVIQVKLDKMVQKNKTTGWERRIRCCLKDGDDFFIWQWQDEKGGWNPYSVETCIDLEKADGRGQVDLEACHRSYTIDLGKMEQTNLSTDVKRKVERAKSNGVAPDPSASGTVVAEVKTEPAKVSGRKAAVKVKEEPKEEEESGPSKGKGAKSGGKKGKSGREERGEKERIRTVVISGKAPVDPECTSMMGKSQVYCEGNDIWDCMLNQTNVGNNNNKYYLIQLLKENSKTAYHVWQRWGRVGYSGQNNLVPCGADLDKAKDIFTKKFKDKTKNDWYQRKDFEKVPGKYDLLDIDYGAKGEDETDFVKIKKEKSDVKIPDSKLDKRLQDLLTLICDVKSMEDTVREMKYDCVKAPLGKLTSEQIKAGYSALKIIDTCIEKGDFGRKLTDACSDFYTRIPHDFGMKTPPVIRDKETLKMKLQLLESLEDIEIAMKTLKAGDYSENPVDRHYHALKCEMKPMEKSSADFKMINEYLQNTHAATHNQYKMQIEDVFELEKENEAEQFIDHSNKMLLWHGSRLTNWVGILSKGLRIAPPEAPVTGYMFGKGVYFADMSSKSANYCFATRSKNVGLLLLCEVSLGTTNDLLAADYKADKLPAGKHSVRGLGAVAPDPTKNKILPDGTIVPLGKSKNTNVKNPSGYTLNYNEFIVYDTKQIKMKYLVKTKFNFK
;
A
#
# COMPACT_ATOMS: atom_id res chain seq x y z
N MET A 1 0.96 -82.43 11.32
CA MET A 1 1.96 -83.43 11.78
C MET A 1 3.31 -82.75 11.98
N GLY A 2 4.27 -83.39 12.65
CA GLY A 2 5.67 -82.94 12.71
C GLY A 2 6.00 -81.87 13.75
N ARG A 3 6.99 -82.15 14.62
CA ARG A 3 7.55 -81.21 15.60
C ARG A 3 9.04 -81.59 15.80
N LYS A 4 9.87 -80.60 16.17
CA LYS A 4 11.35 -80.66 16.39
C LYS A 4 12.18 -80.53 15.09
N GLY A 5 13.34 -79.85 15.11
CA GLY A 5 13.86 -78.97 16.18
C GLY A 5 15.38 -78.72 16.14
N LYS A 6 15.83 -77.84 17.06
CA LYS A 6 17.21 -77.55 17.55
C LYS A 6 18.31 -77.31 16.47
N LYS A 7 18.87 -76.10 16.33
CA LYS A 7 19.74 -75.29 17.24
C LYS A 7 21.24 -75.61 17.08
N ALA A 8 21.97 -74.69 16.46
CA ALA A 8 23.42 -74.47 16.55
C ALA A 8 23.71 -72.96 16.34
N THR A 9 24.88 -72.48 16.74
CA THR A 9 25.26 -71.05 16.74
C THR A 9 26.76 -70.90 16.51
N GLU A 10 27.19 -69.98 15.63
CA GLU A 10 28.50 -69.34 15.74
C GLU A 10 28.59 -68.05 14.90
N ASN A 11 29.67 -67.30 15.09
CA ASN A 11 29.87 -65.95 14.54
C ASN A 11 30.70 -66.00 13.24
N GLY A 12 30.62 -64.96 12.40
CA GLY A 12 31.50 -64.78 11.26
C GLY A 12 31.29 -63.43 10.58
N ASP A 13 32.38 -62.74 10.29
CA ASP A 13 32.39 -61.36 9.77
C ASP A 13 31.80 -61.19 8.37
N GLY A 14 31.43 -59.94 8.10
CA GLY A 14 30.69 -59.55 6.93
C GLY A 14 31.47 -59.55 5.61
N ASP A 15 30.67 -59.55 4.56
CA ASP A 15 31.02 -58.83 3.34
C ASP A 15 29.76 -58.09 2.84
N ALA A 16 29.90 -56.83 2.48
CA ALA A 16 28.79 -55.96 2.07
C ALA A 16 28.90 -55.71 0.56
N PRO A 17 28.03 -56.30 -0.27
CA PRO A 17 28.20 -56.26 -1.72
C PRO A 17 28.16 -54.81 -2.22
N ALA A 18 29.20 -54.40 -2.93
CA ALA A 18 29.40 -53.03 -3.36
C ALA A 18 28.21 -52.51 -4.18
N ALA A 19 27.41 -51.63 -3.58
CA ALA A 19 26.31 -50.96 -4.26
C ALA A 19 26.87 -50.14 -5.43
N LYS A 20 26.54 -50.55 -6.66
CA LYS A 20 26.87 -49.81 -7.88
C LYS A 20 26.42 -48.36 -7.71
N LYS A 21 27.32 -47.40 -7.90
CA LYS A 21 26.93 -45.99 -8.02
C LYS A 21 25.97 -45.86 -9.20
N ALA A 22 24.68 -45.73 -8.91
CA ALA A 22 23.71 -45.26 -9.89
C ALA A 22 24.19 -43.90 -10.40
N ARG A 23 24.09 -43.69 -11.71
CA ARG A 23 24.31 -42.37 -12.30
C ARG A 23 23.17 -41.50 -11.77
N VAL A 24 23.50 -40.45 -11.05
CA VAL A 24 22.49 -39.52 -10.51
C VAL A 24 22.07 -38.63 -11.67
N ASP A 25 20.89 -38.88 -12.22
CA ASP A 25 20.19 -37.91 -13.04
C ASP A 25 19.91 -36.63 -12.22
N GLY A 26 19.73 -35.50 -12.91
CA GLY A 26 19.77 -34.16 -12.29
C GLY A 26 18.81 -33.95 -11.11
N PRO A 27 19.05 -32.94 -10.26
CA PRO A 27 18.33 -32.76 -9.00
C PRO A 27 16.81 -32.68 -9.20
N GLU A 28 16.06 -33.43 -8.40
CA GLU A 28 14.61 -33.65 -8.61
C GLU A 28 13.70 -32.83 -7.67
N ILE A 29 12.51 -32.52 -8.15
CA ILE A 29 11.36 -32.05 -7.34
C ILE A 29 10.17 -32.95 -7.66
N SER A 30 9.62 -33.62 -6.64
CA SER A 30 8.46 -34.52 -6.76
C SER A 30 8.56 -35.62 -7.84
N GLY A 31 9.78 -36.10 -8.14
CA GLY A 31 10.03 -37.14 -9.16
C GLY A 31 10.29 -36.61 -10.58
N TYR A 32 10.30 -35.29 -10.77
CA TYR A 32 10.73 -34.65 -12.01
C TYR A 32 12.15 -34.09 -11.82
N ILE A 33 13.08 -34.41 -12.72
CA ILE A 33 14.40 -33.79 -12.81
C ILE A 33 14.22 -32.31 -13.19
N VAL A 34 14.89 -31.37 -12.51
CA VAL A 34 14.66 -29.93 -12.73
C VAL A 34 15.91 -29.10 -13.10
N GLN A 35 15.65 -28.04 -13.85
CA GLN A 35 16.60 -27.00 -14.21
C GLN A 35 16.06 -25.63 -13.81
N TRP A 36 16.71 -25.01 -12.82
CA TRP A 36 16.45 -23.62 -12.45
C TRP A 36 17.13 -22.67 -13.45
N GLU A 37 16.43 -21.60 -13.76
CA GLU A 37 16.90 -20.54 -14.66
C GLU A 37 16.56 -19.17 -14.11
N TRP A 38 17.28 -18.14 -14.55
CA TRP A 38 17.05 -16.75 -14.20
C TRP A 38 16.96 -15.85 -15.43
N GLU A 39 16.17 -14.78 -15.31
CA GLU A 39 15.90 -13.84 -16.40
C GLU A 39 17.02 -12.78 -16.49
N GLY A 40 17.74 -12.79 -17.60
CA GLY A 40 18.72 -11.77 -17.98
C GLY A 40 18.13 -10.60 -18.77
N ASP A 41 19.02 -9.73 -19.25
CA ASP A 41 18.62 -8.51 -19.95
C ASP A 41 17.93 -8.83 -21.28
N LYS A 42 16.95 -8.00 -21.67
CA LYS A 42 16.04 -8.24 -22.81
C LYS A 42 15.19 -9.53 -22.72
N GLY A 43 15.10 -10.16 -21.54
CA GLY A 43 14.24 -11.34 -21.31
C GLY A 43 14.86 -12.68 -21.73
N THR A 44 16.18 -12.73 -21.97
CA THR A 44 16.90 -13.98 -22.21
C THR A 44 17.04 -14.77 -20.92
N TRP A 45 16.59 -16.02 -20.89
CA TRP A 45 16.78 -16.88 -19.72
C TRP A 45 18.17 -17.52 -19.73
N THR A 46 18.78 -17.63 -18.56
CA THR A 46 20.09 -18.26 -18.34
C THR A 46 19.97 -19.31 -17.25
N ARG A 47 20.49 -20.50 -17.50
CA ARG A 47 20.50 -21.61 -16.52
C ARG A 47 21.40 -21.25 -15.34
N TYR A 48 21.05 -21.71 -14.14
CA TYR A 48 22.02 -21.73 -13.05
C TYR A 48 23.14 -22.74 -13.32
N ALA A 49 24.31 -22.53 -12.72
CA ALA A 49 25.36 -23.54 -12.69
C ALA A 49 24.90 -24.78 -11.90
N GLU A 50 25.48 -25.95 -12.19
CA GLU A 50 24.97 -27.25 -11.71
C GLU A 50 24.99 -27.37 -10.18
N ASP A 51 26.03 -26.81 -9.55
CA ASP A 51 26.17 -26.61 -8.10
C ASP A 51 24.98 -25.83 -7.51
N MET A 52 24.72 -24.63 -8.04
CA MET A 52 23.61 -23.78 -7.65
C MET A 52 22.25 -24.43 -7.91
N ASN A 53 22.10 -25.16 -9.03
CA ASN A 53 20.87 -25.86 -9.41
C ASN A 53 20.49 -26.93 -8.36
N VAL A 54 21.48 -27.71 -7.90
CA VAL A 54 21.30 -28.68 -6.82
C VAL A 54 20.93 -27.98 -5.51
N GLU A 55 21.64 -26.91 -5.13
CA GLU A 55 21.36 -26.19 -3.87
C GLU A 55 19.98 -25.49 -3.84
N ILE A 56 19.54 -24.89 -4.96
CA ILE A 56 18.20 -24.29 -5.06
C ILE A 56 17.13 -25.38 -4.92
N THR A 57 17.28 -26.53 -5.58
CA THR A 57 16.35 -27.67 -5.45
C THR A 57 16.34 -28.27 -4.04
N VAL A 58 17.51 -28.41 -3.39
CA VAL A 58 17.57 -28.86 -1.98
C VAL A 58 16.90 -27.84 -1.05
N ALA A 59 17.07 -26.54 -1.30
CA ALA A 59 16.38 -25.49 -0.53
C ALA A 59 14.86 -25.52 -0.73
N HIS A 60 14.39 -25.75 -1.97
CA HIS A 60 12.98 -25.90 -2.33
C HIS A 60 12.34 -27.11 -1.66
N ASN A 61 12.94 -28.30 -1.80
CA ASN A 61 12.45 -29.52 -1.16
C ASN A 61 12.48 -29.43 0.39
N SER A 62 13.40 -28.63 0.94
CA SER A 62 13.46 -28.29 2.37
C SER A 62 12.48 -27.19 2.81
N LYS A 63 11.63 -26.66 1.91
CA LYS A 63 10.72 -25.53 2.11
C LYS A 63 11.38 -24.27 2.71
N LYS A 64 12.65 -24.00 2.36
CA LYS A 64 13.34 -22.77 2.76
C LYS A 64 12.79 -21.59 1.94
N LYS A 65 12.49 -20.46 2.61
CA LYS A 65 12.09 -19.22 1.92
C LYS A 65 13.19 -18.71 0.94
N MET A 66 14.47 -19.00 1.21
CA MET A 66 15.62 -18.52 0.43
C MET A 66 16.90 -19.36 0.58
N VAL A 67 17.86 -19.15 -0.34
CA VAL A 67 19.27 -19.60 -0.30
C VAL A 67 20.19 -18.46 -0.79
N GLU A 68 21.47 -18.45 -0.40
CA GLU A 68 22.45 -17.43 -0.85
C GLU A 68 23.72 -18.08 -1.41
N PHE A 69 24.22 -17.51 -2.50
CA PHE A 69 25.43 -17.92 -3.21
C PHE A 69 26.42 -16.75 -3.29
N THR A 70 27.72 -17.02 -3.28
CA THR A 70 28.74 -16.01 -3.61
C THR A 70 29.33 -16.33 -4.97
N VAL A 71 29.18 -15.41 -5.93
CA VAL A 71 29.63 -15.55 -7.31
C VAL A 71 30.75 -14.53 -7.57
N GLY A 72 31.86 -15.01 -8.13
CA GLY A 72 33.03 -14.18 -8.41
C GLY A 72 33.60 -13.46 -7.18
N LYS A 73 34.26 -12.32 -7.41
CA LYS A 73 34.94 -11.53 -6.36
C LYS A 73 33.93 -10.67 -5.58
N ASN A 74 33.17 -11.29 -4.68
CA ASN A 74 32.25 -10.68 -3.70
C ASN A 74 30.86 -10.23 -4.23
N VAL A 75 30.27 -10.90 -5.23
CA VAL A 75 28.85 -10.71 -5.57
C VAL A 75 28.00 -11.76 -4.87
N VAL A 76 27.26 -11.38 -3.83
CA VAL A 76 26.34 -12.30 -3.14
C VAL A 76 24.95 -12.26 -3.81
N ILE A 77 24.50 -13.41 -4.31
CA ILE A 77 23.19 -13.62 -4.93
C ILE A 77 22.27 -14.35 -3.94
N GLN A 78 21.15 -13.74 -3.60
CA GLN A 78 20.11 -14.30 -2.73
C GLN A 78 18.93 -14.79 -3.58
N VAL A 79 18.78 -16.10 -3.74
CA VAL A 79 17.63 -16.71 -4.43
C VAL A 79 16.48 -16.85 -3.43
N LYS A 80 15.34 -16.25 -3.75
CA LYS A 80 14.12 -16.20 -2.94
C LYS A 80 13.06 -17.09 -3.57
N LEU A 81 12.90 -18.26 -3.00
CA LEU A 81 11.93 -19.27 -3.45
C LEU A 81 10.51 -18.82 -3.14
N ASP A 82 10.29 -18.11 -2.03
CA ASP A 82 9.00 -17.52 -1.65
C ASP A 82 8.47 -16.45 -2.63
N LYS A 83 9.31 -15.99 -3.57
CA LYS A 83 9.02 -14.89 -4.50
C LYS A 83 9.41 -15.16 -5.95
N MET A 84 10.00 -16.32 -6.24
CA MET A 84 10.55 -16.68 -7.56
C MET A 84 11.43 -15.58 -8.16
N VAL A 85 12.35 -15.03 -7.36
CA VAL A 85 13.37 -14.05 -7.81
C VAL A 85 14.74 -14.34 -7.22
N GLN A 86 15.80 -14.01 -7.95
CA GLN A 86 17.13 -13.81 -7.37
C GLN A 86 17.39 -12.33 -7.11
N LYS A 87 18.14 -12.03 -6.04
CA LYS A 87 18.59 -10.68 -5.70
C LYS A 87 20.10 -10.61 -5.62
N ASN A 88 20.71 -9.71 -6.39
CA ASN A 88 22.09 -9.28 -6.14
C ASN A 88 22.10 -8.38 -4.90
N LYS A 89 22.78 -8.81 -3.82
CA LYS A 89 22.81 -8.06 -2.54
C LYS A 89 23.65 -6.77 -2.62
N THR A 90 24.62 -6.73 -3.53
CA THR A 90 25.53 -5.57 -3.73
C THR A 90 24.87 -4.46 -4.53
N THR A 91 24.17 -4.78 -5.62
CA THR A 91 23.49 -3.78 -6.48
C THR A 91 22.01 -3.58 -6.14
N GLY A 92 21.42 -4.48 -5.35
CA GLY A 92 20.01 -4.46 -4.99
C GLY A 92 19.05 -4.97 -6.09
N TRP A 93 19.55 -5.25 -7.29
CA TRP A 93 18.75 -5.73 -8.42
C TRP A 93 18.10 -7.08 -8.15
N GLU A 94 16.84 -7.21 -8.57
CA GLU A 94 16.10 -8.48 -8.56
C GLU A 94 15.78 -8.90 -10.01
N ARG A 95 15.89 -10.21 -10.29
CA ARG A 95 15.60 -10.84 -11.60
C ARG A 95 14.70 -12.06 -11.36
N ARG A 96 13.74 -12.33 -12.24
CA ARG A 96 12.85 -13.50 -12.12
C ARG A 96 13.66 -14.80 -12.18
N ILE A 97 13.16 -15.84 -11.52
CA ILE A 97 13.62 -17.22 -11.70
C ILE A 97 12.45 -18.10 -12.15
N ARG A 98 12.75 -19.21 -12.81
CA ARG A 98 11.79 -20.27 -13.11
C ARG A 98 12.42 -21.63 -12.85
N CYS A 99 11.58 -22.63 -12.65
CA CYS A 99 11.97 -24.03 -12.53
C CYS A 99 11.41 -24.77 -13.74
N CYS A 100 12.28 -25.26 -14.61
CA CYS A 100 11.89 -26.06 -15.78
C CYS A 100 11.98 -27.55 -15.45
N LEU A 101 11.02 -28.34 -15.92
CA LEU A 101 10.90 -29.77 -15.67
C LEU A 101 11.43 -30.55 -16.88
N LYS A 102 12.21 -31.62 -16.65
CA LYS A 102 12.79 -32.44 -17.72
C LYS A 102 11.74 -33.34 -18.37
N ASP A 103 11.73 -33.41 -19.69
CA ASP A 103 10.92 -34.32 -20.49
C ASP A 103 11.72 -34.73 -21.75
N GLY A 104 11.89 -36.03 -21.96
CA GLY A 104 12.88 -36.58 -22.90
C GLY A 104 14.29 -36.07 -22.59
N ASP A 105 14.97 -35.52 -23.59
CA ASP A 105 16.28 -34.86 -23.47
C ASP A 105 16.18 -33.34 -23.19
N ASP A 106 14.96 -32.79 -23.13
CA ASP A 106 14.69 -31.37 -23.05
C ASP A 106 14.14 -30.94 -21.67
N PHE A 107 14.00 -29.62 -21.47
CA PHE A 107 13.35 -29.03 -20.30
C PHE A 107 12.21 -28.12 -20.73
N PHE A 108 11.10 -28.13 -20.00
CA PHE A 108 9.87 -27.39 -20.30
C PHE A 108 9.40 -26.53 -19.13
N ILE A 109 8.58 -25.52 -19.40
CA ILE A 109 7.96 -24.64 -18.41
C ILE A 109 6.49 -24.40 -18.77
N TRP A 110 5.61 -24.49 -17.77
CA TRP A 110 4.23 -24.00 -17.89
C TRP A 110 4.19 -22.50 -17.63
N GLN A 111 3.64 -21.74 -18.57
CA GLN A 111 3.55 -20.29 -18.49
C GLN A 111 2.22 -19.77 -19.06
N TRP A 112 1.83 -18.57 -18.64
CA TRP A 112 0.58 -17.92 -19.05
C TRP A 112 0.81 -16.52 -19.61
N GLN A 113 -0.06 -16.12 -20.54
CA GLN A 113 0.04 -14.86 -21.25
C GLN A 113 -0.71 -13.73 -20.54
N ASP A 114 -0.05 -12.61 -20.29
CA ASP A 114 -0.66 -11.39 -19.75
C ASP A 114 -1.32 -10.53 -20.83
N GLU A 115 -2.04 -9.49 -20.40
CA GLU A 115 -2.79 -8.55 -21.24
C GLU A 115 -1.92 -7.76 -22.25
N LYS A 116 -0.59 -7.86 -22.17
CA LYS A 116 0.37 -7.23 -23.09
C LYS A 116 1.06 -8.26 -23.99
N GLY A 117 0.63 -9.51 -23.95
CA GLY A 117 1.25 -10.63 -24.67
C GLY A 117 2.45 -11.25 -23.96
N GLY A 118 2.82 -10.77 -22.77
CA GLY A 118 3.99 -11.23 -22.02
C GLY A 118 3.76 -12.60 -21.37
N TRP A 119 4.72 -13.51 -21.50
CA TRP A 119 4.65 -14.83 -20.85
C TRP A 119 5.22 -14.79 -19.43
N ASN A 120 4.51 -15.44 -18.51
CA ASN A 120 4.80 -15.47 -17.09
C ASN A 120 4.76 -16.93 -16.59
N PRO A 121 5.85 -17.46 -16.00
CA PRO A 121 5.87 -18.84 -15.50
C PRO A 121 4.91 -19.03 -14.33
N TYR A 122 4.37 -20.23 -14.20
CA TYR A 122 3.66 -20.68 -12.99
C TYR A 122 4.65 -21.00 -11.84
N SER A 123 4.12 -21.26 -10.62
CA SER A 123 4.93 -21.80 -9.52
C SER A 123 5.37 -23.23 -9.82
N VAL A 124 6.36 -23.71 -9.06
CA VAL A 124 6.89 -25.07 -9.25
C VAL A 124 5.82 -26.12 -8.97
N GLU A 125 5.03 -25.93 -7.93
CA GLU A 125 3.89 -26.79 -7.56
C GLU A 125 2.87 -26.84 -8.69
N THR A 126 2.43 -25.69 -9.21
CA THR A 126 1.46 -25.64 -10.32
C THR A 126 2.03 -26.24 -11.61
N CYS A 127 3.32 -26.06 -11.92
CA CYS A 127 3.94 -26.75 -13.05
C CYS A 127 3.88 -28.28 -12.89
N ILE A 128 4.21 -28.78 -11.70
CA ILE A 128 4.18 -30.22 -11.38
C ILE A 128 2.75 -30.77 -11.41
N ASP A 129 1.75 -30.02 -10.95
CA ASP A 129 0.35 -30.45 -10.98
C ASP A 129 -0.26 -30.39 -12.39
N LEU A 130 0.25 -29.53 -13.27
CA LEU A 130 -0.08 -29.52 -14.71
C LEU A 130 0.56 -30.70 -15.45
N GLU A 131 1.81 -31.08 -15.15
CA GLU A 131 2.42 -32.31 -15.71
C GLU A 131 1.64 -33.57 -15.33
N LYS A 132 1.20 -33.69 -14.06
CA LYS A 132 0.40 -34.84 -13.58
C LYS A 132 -0.98 -34.96 -14.23
N ALA A 133 -1.50 -33.89 -14.82
CA ALA A 133 -2.84 -33.84 -15.38
C ALA A 133 -2.94 -34.35 -16.84
N ASP A 134 -1.83 -34.83 -17.41
CA ASP A 134 -1.71 -35.58 -18.69
C ASP A 134 -2.56 -35.03 -19.84
N GLY A 135 -2.60 -33.69 -19.97
CA GLY A 135 -3.34 -32.98 -21.03
C GLY A 135 -4.86 -33.13 -21.03
N ARG A 136 -5.47 -33.75 -20.02
CA ARG A 136 -6.93 -34.07 -20.00
C ARG A 136 -7.68 -33.54 -18.78
N GLY A 137 -6.98 -32.99 -17.79
CA GLY A 137 -7.57 -32.42 -16.58
C GLY A 137 -7.96 -30.94 -16.70
N GLN A 138 -8.80 -30.51 -15.75
CA GLN A 138 -8.81 -29.13 -15.28
C GLN A 138 -7.97 -29.05 -13.99
N VAL A 139 -7.16 -27.99 -13.85
CA VAL A 139 -6.32 -27.76 -12.66
C VAL A 139 -6.72 -26.43 -12.03
N ASP A 140 -7.32 -26.51 -10.84
CA ASP A 140 -7.67 -25.34 -10.04
C ASP A 140 -6.48 -24.86 -9.20
N LEU A 141 -6.27 -23.53 -9.16
CA LEU A 141 -5.23 -22.89 -8.36
C LEU A 141 -5.72 -21.58 -7.75
N GLU A 142 -5.18 -21.22 -6.57
CA GLU A 142 -5.37 -19.89 -5.99
C GLU A 142 -4.08 -19.07 -6.08
N ALA A 143 -4.16 -17.91 -6.72
CA ALA A 143 -3.05 -16.97 -6.85
C ALA A 143 -3.51 -15.54 -6.56
N CYS A 144 -2.84 -14.86 -5.61
CA CYS A 144 -3.16 -13.50 -5.18
C CYS A 144 -4.64 -13.31 -4.77
N HIS A 145 -5.19 -14.23 -3.97
CA HIS A 145 -6.58 -14.23 -3.49
C HIS A 145 -7.63 -14.29 -4.61
N ARG A 146 -7.28 -14.98 -5.71
CA ARG A 146 -8.17 -15.26 -6.83
C ARG A 146 -8.01 -16.72 -7.25
N SER A 147 -9.12 -17.40 -7.41
CA SER A 147 -9.17 -18.76 -7.98
C SER A 147 -9.13 -18.70 -9.51
N TYR A 148 -8.38 -19.60 -10.12
CA TYR A 148 -8.33 -19.82 -11.56
C TYR A 148 -8.45 -21.31 -11.85
N THR A 149 -9.18 -21.67 -12.90
CA THR A 149 -9.19 -23.02 -13.47
C THR A 149 -8.36 -23.00 -14.75
N ILE A 150 -7.34 -23.84 -14.83
CA ILE A 150 -6.61 -24.11 -16.08
C ILE A 150 -7.30 -25.27 -16.79
N ASP A 151 -7.79 -25.02 -17.99
CA ASP A 151 -8.37 -26.00 -18.90
C ASP A 151 -7.30 -26.45 -19.89
N LEU A 152 -6.71 -27.63 -19.66
CA LEU A 152 -5.64 -28.17 -20.51
C LEU A 152 -6.13 -28.57 -21.91
N GLY A 153 -7.43 -28.86 -22.07
CA GLY A 153 -8.03 -29.14 -23.37
C GLY A 153 -8.14 -27.90 -24.27
N LYS A 154 -8.26 -26.70 -23.67
CA LYS A 154 -8.27 -25.41 -24.37
C LYS A 154 -6.94 -24.68 -24.36
N MET A 155 -6.02 -25.06 -23.45
CA MET A 155 -4.82 -24.30 -23.13
C MET A 155 -5.15 -22.86 -22.66
N GLU A 156 -6.17 -22.75 -21.80
CA GLU A 156 -6.65 -21.47 -21.24
C GLU A 156 -6.73 -21.55 -19.71
N GLN A 157 -6.32 -20.48 -19.02
CA GLN A 157 -6.73 -20.24 -17.64
C GLN A 157 -7.95 -19.30 -17.61
N THR A 158 -8.98 -19.65 -16.84
CA THR A 158 -10.16 -18.81 -16.60
C THR A 158 -10.13 -18.29 -15.17
N ASN A 159 -10.20 -16.97 -14.98
CA ASN A 159 -10.30 -16.39 -13.64
C ASN A 159 -11.75 -16.47 -13.12
N LEU A 160 -11.99 -17.29 -12.09
CA LEU A 160 -13.35 -17.58 -11.59
C LEU A 160 -14.07 -16.38 -10.96
N SER A 161 -13.35 -15.29 -10.65
CA SER A 161 -13.94 -14.05 -10.13
C SER A 161 -14.29 -13.00 -11.19
N THR A 162 -13.91 -13.20 -12.46
CA THR A 162 -14.09 -12.20 -13.54
C THR A 162 -14.41 -12.78 -14.93
N ASP A 163 -14.40 -14.11 -15.10
CA ASP A 163 -14.44 -14.85 -16.39
C ASP A 163 -13.39 -14.40 -17.42
N VAL A 164 -12.35 -13.66 -16.97
CA VAL A 164 -11.22 -13.27 -17.83
C VAL A 164 -10.39 -14.51 -18.15
N LYS A 165 -10.31 -14.83 -19.44
CA LYS A 165 -9.54 -15.95 -20.01
C LYS A 165 -8.20 -15.46 -20.50
N ARG A 166 -7.16 -16.28 -20.30
CA ARG A 166 -5.77 -16.02 -20.75
C ARG A 166 -5.16 -17.32 -21.25
N LYS A 167 -4.33 -17.21 -22.30
CA LYS A 167 -3.63 -18.37 -22.86
C LYS A 167 -2.63 -18.95 -21.86
N VAL A 168 -2.46 -20.26 -21.93
CA VAL A 168 -1.46 -21.07 -21.23
C VAL A 168 -0.65 -21.83 -22.27
N GLU A 169 0.63 -22.05 -22.04
CA GLU A 169 1.46 -22.94 -22.87
C GLU A 169 2.46 -23.73 -22.02
N ARG A 170 2.81 -24.92 -22.51
CA ARG A 170 3.97 -25.71 -22.07
C ARG A 170 5.11 -25.45 -23.04
N ALA A 171 5.91 -24.42 -22.77
CA ALA A 171 7.00 -24.01 -23.64
C ALA A 171 8.27 -24.83 -23.37
N LYS A 172 8.96 -25.25 -24.43
CA LYS A 172 10.35 -25.74 -24.33
C LYS A 172 11.24 -24.59 -23.84
N SER A 173 12.14 -24.86 -22.90
CA SER A 173 13.01 -23.83 -22.35
C SER A 173 13.97 -23.27 -23.41
N ASN A 174 14.04 -21.95 -23.45
CA ASN A 174 15.03 -21.18 -24.20
C ASN A 174 16.23 -20.73 -23.33
N GLY A 175 16.40 -21.31 -22.15
CA GLY A 175 17.52 -20.99 -21.26
C GLY A 175 18.87 -21.34 -21.88
N VAL A 176 19.79 -20.37 -21.92
CA VAL A 176 21.18 -20.59 -22.36
C VAL A 176 22.03 -21.17 -21.23
N ALA A 177 23.14 -21.83 -21.59
CA ALA A 177 24.14 -22.29 -20.62
C ALA A 177 24.71 -21.12 -19.79
N PRO A 178 25.11 -21.35 -18.51
CA PRO A 178 25.75 -20.33 -17.70
C PRO A 178 27.10 -19.93 -18.30
N ASP A 179 27.48 -18.66 -18.11
CA ASP A 179 28.86 -18.22 -18.35
C ASP A 179 29.80 -18.99 -17.39
N PRO A 180 30.92 -19.58 -17.86
CA PRO A 180 31.88 -20.26 -16.98
C PRO A 180 32.47 -19.36 -15.88
N SER A 181 32.34 -18.03 -15.96
CA SER A 181 32.69 -17.11 -14.86
C SER A 181 31.69 -17.12 -13.68
N ALA A 182 30.60 -17.90 -13.75
CA ALA A 182 29.47 -17.82 -12.82
C ALA A 182 29.36 -18.94 -11.77
N SER A 183 30.22 -19.97 -11.80
CA SER A 183 30.25 -20.98 -10.70
C SER A 183 30.76 -20.32 -9.40
N GLY A 184 30.00 -20.53 -8.31
CA GLY A 184 30.25 -19.90 -7.02
C GLY A 184 30.96 -20.82 -6.05
N THR A 185 32.25 -20.59 -5.79
CA THR A 185 33.02 -21.45 -4.88
C THR A 185 32.51 -21.35 -3.44
N VAL A 186 31.98 -22.47 -2.91
CA VAL A 186 31.57 -22.56 -1.50
C VAL A 186 32.82 -22.66 -0.61
N VAL A 187 33.19 -21.55 0.03
CA VAL A 187 34.43 -21.47 0.82
C VAL A 187 34.24 -22.04 2.23
N ALA A 188 34.83 -23.21 2.47
CA ALA A 188 35.33 -23.60 3.79
C ALA A 188 36.79 -23.16 3.94
N GLU A 189 37.25 -22.86 5.16
CA GLU A 189 38.57 -22.27 5.40
C GLU A 189 39.74 -23.26 5.23
N VAL A 190 40.80 -22.86 4.52
CA VAL A 190 42.20 -22.69 5.02
C VAL A 190 43.14 -22.27 3.85
N LYS A 191 44.35 -21.80 4.15
CA LYS A 191 45.23 -20.94 3.32
C LYS A 191 46.28 -21.69 2.46
N THR A 192 46.66 -21.06 1.32
CA THR A 192 48.03 -20.95 0.69
C THR A 192 48.89 -22.20 0.46
N GLU A 193 49.69 -22.41 -0.60
CA GLU A 193 50.02 -21.71 -1.89
C GLU A 193 50.90 -22.72 -2.74
N PRO A 194 51.75 -22.37 -3.73
CA PRO A 194 51.43 -21.99 -5.12
C PRO A 194 52.16 -22.84 -6.20
N ALA A 195 51.75 -22.76 -7.47
CA ALA A 195 52.56 -23.25 -8.61
C ALA A 195 52.32 -22.48 -9.93
N LYS A 196 53.39 -22.30 -10.72
CA LYS A 196 53.41 -21.80 -12.12
C LYS A 196 53.34 -23.02 -13.08
N VAL A 197 53.23 -23.02 -14.42
CA VAL A 197 53.40 -22.08 -15.57
C VAL A 197 52.51 -22.63 -16.74
N SER A 198 52.36 -22.14 -18.00
CA SER A 198 52.84 -20.99 -18.80
C SER A 198 52.04 -20.86 -20.12
N GLY A 199 51.99 -19.67 -20.72
CA GLY A 199 51.81 -19.48 -22.19
C GLY A 199 50.37 -19.27 -22.70
N ARG A 200 50.12 -18.52 -23.80
CA ARG A 200 51.02 -17.75 -24.70
C ARG A 200 50.25 -16.60 -25.42
N LYS A 201 50.83 -15.37 -25.40
CA LYS A 201 50.78 -14.29 -26.44
C LYS A 201 49.37 -13.67 -26.76
N ALA A 202 49.24 -12.45 -27.28
CA ALA A 202 50.23 -11.51 -27.86
C ALA A 202 49.96 -10.01 -27.53
N ALA A 203 50.98 -9.18 -27.77
CA ALA A 203 51.12 -7.69 -27.90
C ALA A 203 49.90 -6.74 -27.76
N VAL A 204 50.02 -5.46 -27.34
CA VAL A 204 51.04 -4.39 -27.59
C VAL A 204 51.14 -3.48 -26.33
N LYS A 205 52.31 -3.29 -25.68
CA LYS A 205 53.25 -2.12 -25.74
C LYS A 205 52.56 -0.74 -25.51
N VAL A 206 52.94 0.23 -24.65
CA VAL A 206 54.02 0.62 -23.67
C VAL A 206 53.32 1.58 -22.65
N LYS A 207 53.66 1.89 -21.37
CA LYS A 207 54.88 2.04 -20.53
C LYS A 207 54.62 1.47 -19.09
N GLU A 208 55.49 1.18 -18.10
CA GLU A 208 56.77 1.68 -17.51
C GLU A 208 56.65 3.08 -16.80
N GLU A 209 57.17 3.42 -15.59
CA GLU A 209 57.87 2.71 -14.47
C GLU A 209 57.87 3.63 -13.14
N PRO A 210 58.48 3.30 -11.95
CA PRO A 210 58.09 2.25 -10.96
C PRO A 210 58.32 2.59 -9.43
N LYS A 211 58.37 1.53 -8.57
CA LYS A 211 59.01 1.39 -7.20
C LYS A 211 58.31 2.04 -5.98
N GLU A 212 58.42 1.54 -4.73
CA GLU A 212 59.06 0.37 -4.05
C GLU A 212 58.16 -0.05 -2.84
N GLU A 213 57.97 -1.32 -2.43
CA GLU A 213 58.75 -2.17 -1.46
C GLU A 213 58.79 -1.60 -0.01
N GLU A 214 58.78 -2.35 1.11
CA GLU A 214 59.11 -3.76 1.42
C GLU A 214 58.10 -4.51 2.32
N GLU A 215 58.38 -5.82 2.44
CA GLU A 215 57.83 -6.90 3.27
C GLU A 215 58.04 -6.80 4.80
N SER A 216 57.32 -7.65 5.57
CA SER A 216 57.94 -8.69 6.44
C SER A 216 56.88 -9.50 7.22
N GLY A 217 57.28 -10.66 7.79
CA GLY A 217 56.37 -11.79 8.10
C GLY A 217 56.39 -12.36 9.55
N PRO A 218 56.02 -13.66 9.77
CA PRO A 218 55.09 -13.99 10.86
C PRO A 218 55.39 -15.25 11.73
N SER A 219 54.65 -15.39 12.85
CA SER A 219 54.50 -16.64 13.62
C SER A 219 53.09 -16.74 14.26
N LYS A 220 52.22 -17.70 13.91
CA LYS A 220 52.13 -19.11 14.37
C LYS A 220 51.69 -19.30 15.84
N GLY A 221 50.47 -19.83 16.07
CA GLY A 221 49.98 -20.25 17.40
C GLY A 221 48.70 -21.10 17.37
N LYS A 222 48.74 -22.29 17.98
CA LYS A 222 47.65 -23.31 18.17
C LYS A 222 46.61 -22.82 19.20
N GLY A 223 45.41 -23.40 19.41
CA GLY A 223 44.70 -24.57 18.84
C GLY A 223 43.65 -25.16 19.83
N ALA A 224 42.90 -26.21 19.42
CA ALA A 224 41.80 -26.90 20.16
C ALA A 224 40.48 -26.10 20.32
N LYS A 225 39.24 -26.64 20.26
CA LYS A 225 38.59 -27.90 20.75
C LYS A 225 38.52 -27.96 22.29
N SER A 226 37.43 -28.40 22.96
CA SER A 226 36.09 -28.93 22.58
C SER A 226 35.10 -28.51 23.72
N GLY A 227 33.79 -28.77 23.75
CA GLY A 227 32.86 -29.67 23.07
C GLY A 227 31.47 -29.55 23.77
N GLY A 228 30.40 -30.09 23.19
CA GLY A 228 29.02 -29.80 23.66
C GLY A 228 28.26 -30.96 24.31
N LYS A 229 27.08 -30.66 24.89
CA LYS A 229 26.04 -31.64 25.24
C LYS A 229 24.65 -31.07 24.91
N LYS A 230 23.72 -31.94 24.47
CA LYS A 230 22.34 -31.60 24.12
C LYS A 230 21.40 -31.81 25.32
N GLY A 231 20.45 -30.89 25.50
CA GLY A 231 19.19 -31.10 26.23
C GLY A 231 18.04 -30.62 25.33
N LYS A 232 16.86 -31.27 25.38
CA LYS A 232 15.77 -31.01 24.41
C LYS A 232 14.37 -31.32 25.00
N SER A 233 13.68 -30.27 25.44
CA SER A 233 12.21 -30.26 25.67
C SER A 233 11.72 -28.80 25.77
N GLY A 234 10.41 -28.57 25.62
CA GLY A 234 9.80 -27.22 25.61
C GLY A 234 9.59 -26.66 24.20
N ARG A 235 8.36 -26.80 23.68
CA ARG A 235 7.90 -26.21 22.41
C ARG A 235 6.88 -25.14 22.72
N GLU A 236 7.23 -23.87 22.47
CA GLU A 236 6.27 -22.78 22.34
C GLU A 236 6.41 -22.12 20.97
N GLU A 237 5.28 -21.79 20.35
CA GLU A 237 5.22 -21.32 18.97
C GLU A 237 5.27 -19.79 18.93
N ARG A 238 6.46 -19.23 18.63
CA ARG A 238 6.61 -17.80 18.37
C ARG A 238 6.18 -17.46 16.95
N GLY A 239 4.92 -17.05 16.80
CA GLY A 239 4.40 -16.48 15.55
C GLY A 239 5.22 -15.29 15.04
N GLU A 240 5.31 -15.17 13.72
CA GLU A 240 6.08 -14.16 12.98
C GLU A 240 5.38 -12.77 13.14
N LYS A 241 5.69 -12.05 14.22
CA LYS A 241 5.00 -10.78 14.59
C LYS A 241 5.03 -9.73 13.49
N GLU A 242 3.87 -9.07 13.28
CA GLU A 242 3.73 -7.89 12.43
C GLU A 242 4.80 -6.83 12.71
N ARG A 243 5.28 -6.15 11.66
CA ARG A 243 6.24 -5.02 11.76
C ARG A 243 5.58 -3.70 12.25
N ILE A 244 4.78 -3.78 13.31
CA ILE A 244 4.36 -2.59 14.07
C ILE A 244 5.57 -2.14 14.90
N ARG A 245 6.36 -1.22 14.35
CA ARG A 245 7.49 -0.55 15.02
C ARG A 245 7.01 0.76 15.64
N THR A 246 6.92 0.79 16.97
CA THR A 246 6.69 2.02 17.75
C THR A 246 7.81 3.01 17.45
N VAL A 247 7.45 4.21 16.99
CA VAL A 247 8.39 5.34 16.85
C VAL A 247 8.51 5.99 18.23
N VAL A 248 9.67 5.84 18.87
CA VAL A 248 9.96 6.52 20.14
C VAL A 248 10.29 7.97 19.82
N ILE A 249 9.46 8.89 20.30
CA ILE A 249 9.72 10.33 20.17
C ILE A 249 10.47 10.82 21.40
N SER A 250 11.57 11.53 21.17
CA SER A 250 12.30 12.28 22.18
C SER A 250 12.74 13.60 21.55
N GLY A 251 12.20 14.72 22.05
CA GLY A 251 12.26 16.04 21.41
C GLY A 251 11.05 16.32 20.51
N LYS A 252 11.05 17.46 19.80
CA LYS A 252 9.92 17.91 18.95
C LYS A 252 9.76 17.10 17.65
N ALA A 253 10.72 16.23 17.30
CA ALA A 253 10.62 15.32 16.17
C ALA A 253 11.32 13.99 16.50
N PRO A 254 10.83 12.85 15.96
CA PRO A 254 11.42 11.54 16.19
C PRO A 254 12.75 11.36 15.45
N VAL A 255 13.71 10.74 16.12
CA VAL A 255 14.88 10.18 15.46
C VAL A 255 14.42 9.05 14.52
N ASP A 256 14.99 9.01 13.31
CA ASP A 256 14.68 7.98 12.31
C ASP A 256 14.96 6.56 12.84
N PRO A 257 13.97 5.64 12.88
CA PRO A 257 14.14 4.28 13.41
C PRO A 257 15.20 3.41 12.74
N GLU A 258 15.65 3.76 11.52
CA GLU A 258 16.76 3.08 10.84
C GLU A 258 18.14 3.56 11.35
N CYS A 259 18.22 4.64 12.14
CA CYS A 259 19.43 5.14 12.81
C CYS A 259 19.71 4.39 14.13
N THR A 260 19.80 3.06 14.05
CA THR A 260 19.78 2.15 15.22
C THR A 260 20.91 2.37 16.24
N SER A 261 22.01 3.01 15.84
CA SER A 261 23.09 3.42 16.74
C SER A 261 22.70 4.55 17.69
N MET A 262 21.82 5.46 17.25
CA MET A 262 21.48 6.73 17.92
C MET A 262 20.07 6.73 18.54
N MET A 263 19.19 5.81 18.13
CA MET A 263 17.85 5.61 18.69
C MET A 263 17.87 5.52 20.23
N GLY A 264 17.04 6.32 20.89
CA GLY A 264 16.94 6.41 22.36
C GLY A 264 18.13 7.08 23.07
N LYS A 265 19.24 7.33 22.38
CA LYS A 265 20.44 8.02 22.92
C LYS A 265 20.53 9.49 22.52
N SER A 266 19.70 9.90 21.57
CA SER A 266 19.72 11.22 20.94
C SER A 266 18.30 11.70 20.66
N GLN A 267 18.19 12.99 20.35
CA GLN A 267 16.98 13.67 19.91
C GLN A 267 17.27 14.47 18.63
N VAL A 268 16.24 14.74 17.82
CA VAL A 268 16.37 15.70 16.72
C VAL A 268 16.63 17.09 17.30
N TYR A 269 17.69 17.74 16.84
CA TYR A 269 18.10 19.06 17.31
C TYR A 269 17.07 20.11 16.90
N CYS A 270 16.75 21.00 17.85
CA CYS A 270 15.78 22.07 17.66
C CYS A 270 16.37 23.40 18.17
N GLU A 271 16.10 24.48 17.45
CA GLU A 271 16.53 25.84 17.75
C GLU A 271 15.27 26.70 17.98
N GLY A 272 14.81 26.75 19.24
CA GLY A 272 13.49 27.28 19.59
C GLY A 272 12.37 26.42 19.01
N ASN A 273 11.70 26.91 17.96
CA ASN A 273 10.70 26.16 17.18
C ASN A 273 11.22 25.69 15.80
N ASP A 274 12.46 26.01 15.44
CA ASP A 274 13.08 25.49 14.22
C ASP A 274 13.57 24.05 14.45
N ILE A 275 13.01 23.07 13.73
CA ILE A 275 13.38 21.64 13.82
C ILE A 275 14.36 21.31 12.70
N TRP A 276 15.54 20.78 13.03
CA TRP A 276 16.57 20.40 12.06
C TRP A 276 16.34 18.97 11.52
N ASP A 277 15.17 18.78 10.89
CA ASP A 277 14.76 17.62 10.10
C ASP A 277 14.27 18.10 8.73
N CYS A 278 14.53 17.34 7.67
CA CYS A 278 13.75 17.44 6.45
C CYS A 278 13.64 16.12 5.70
N MET A 279 12.43 15.82 5.22
CA MET A 279 12.18 14.79 4.23
C MET A 279 12.07 15.43 2.85
N LEU A 280 12.92 15.02 1.92
CA LEU A 280 12.92 15.50 0.55
C LEU A 280 12.42 14.40 -0.41
N ASN A 281 11.66 14.75 -1.44
CA ASN A 281 11.16 13.81 -2.46
C ASN A 281 11.49 14.25 -3.89
N GLN A 282 11.56 13.30 -4.82
CA GLN A 282 11.79 13.54 -6.24
C GLN A 282 11.22 12.38 -7.07
N THR A 283 10.18 12.66 -7.85
CA THR A 283 9.72 11.78 -8.91
C THR A 283 10.05 12.37 -10.28
N ASN A 284 10.48 11.53 -11.22
CA ASN A 284 10.50 11.81 -12.65
C ASN A 284 10.05 10.55 -13.36
N VAL A 285 8.84 10.62 -13.92
CA VAL A 285 8.12 9.48 -14.53
C VAL A 285 8.92 8.90 -15.70
N GLY A 286 9.37 9.73 -16.63
CA GLY A 286 10.07 9.30 -17.86
C GLY A 286 11.35 8.50 -17.59
N ASN A 287 12.08 8.82 -16.52
CA ASN A 287 13.33 8.15 -16.15
C ASN A 287 13.17 7.10 -15.03
N ASN A 288 11.95 6.70 -14.65
CA ASN A 288 11.66 5.81 -13.52
C ASN A 288 12.39 6.22 -12.21
N ASN A 289 12.57 7.52 -11.99
CA ASN A 289 13.07 8.04 -10.72
C ASN A 289 11.88 8.25 -9.79
N ASN A 290 11.92 7.64 -8.60
CA ASN A 290 10.98 7.91 -7.52
C ASN A 290 11.76 7.80 -6.21
N LYS A 291 12.37 8.90 -5.78
CA LYS A 291 13.49 8.93 -4.84
C LYS A 291 13.22 9.89 -3.68
N TYR A 292 13.67 9.51 -2.49
CA TYR A 292 13.61 10.36 -1.30
C TYR A 292 15.03 10.64 -0.74
N TYR A 293 15.14 11.68 0.08
CA TYR A 293 16.36 12.03 0.82
C TYR A 293 15.97 12.65 2.18
N LEU A 294 16.17 11.93 3.28
CA LEU A 294 16.00 12.40 4.65
C LEU A 294 17.32 12.98 5.17
N ILE A 295 17.25 14.10 5.89
CA ILE A 295 18.36 14.70 6.64
C ILE A 295 17.89 15.02 8.07
N GLN A 296 18.64 14.60 9.08
CA GLN A 296 18.40 14.94 10.49
C GLN A 296 19.70 15.43 11.15
N LEU A 297 19.65 16.54 11.89
CA LEU A 297 20.68 16.91 12.85
C LEU A 297 20.27 16.32 14.21
N LEU A 298 21.10 15.44 14.76
CA LEU A 298 20.85 14.74 16.02
C LEU A 298 21.78 15.27 17.11
N LYS A 299 21.25 15.49 18.31
CA LYS A 299 22.01 15.82 19.53
C LYS A 299 21.93 14.63 20.50
N GLU A 300 23.08 14.18 21.02
CA GLU A 300 23.09 13.17 22.10
C GLU A 300 22.46 13.69 23.40
N ASN A 301 21.79 12.80 24.13
CA ASN A 301 21.09 13.16 25.37
C ASN A 301 22.03 13.18 26.59
N SER A 302 23.12 12.40 26.57
CA SER A 302 24.07 12.27 27.67
C SER A 302 25.37 13.06 27.49
N LYS A 303 25.56 13.72 26.34
CA LYS A 303 26.77 14.47 25.98
C LYS A 303 26.42 15.64 25.07
N THR A 304 27.21 16.71 25.12
CA THR A 304 27.23 17.73 24.07
C THR A 304 27.94 17.16 22.83
N ALA A 305 27.23 16.33 22.07
CA ALA A 305 27.72 15.70 20.86
C ALA A 305 26.64 15.71 19.76
N TYR A 306 27.03 16.14 18.57
CA TYR A 306 26.15 16.33 17.41
C TYR A 306 26.51 15.38 16.27
N HIS A 307 25.49 14.95 15.53
CA HIS A 307 25.62 14.07 14.37
C HIS A 307 24.68 14.55 13.26
N VAL A 308 25.09 14.39 12.00
CA VAL A 308 24.17 14.56 10.86
C VAL A 308 23.85 13.19 10.25
N TRP A 309 22.61 12.76 10.39
CA TRP A 309 22.07 11.56 9.77
C TRP A 309 21.50 11.89 8.39
N GLN A 310 21.77 11.03 7.42
CA GLN A 310 21.31 11.16 6.03
C GLN A 310 20.82 9.78 5.56
N ARG A 311 19.62 9.67 4.99
CA ARG A 311 19.10 8.41 4.45
C ARG A 311 18.35 8.62 3.15
N TRP A 312 18.70 7.88 2.09
CA TRP A 312 18.19 8.13 0.73
C TRP A 312 18.01 6.85 -0.07
N GLY A 313 17.12 6.88 -1.05
CA GLY A 313 16.86 5.72 -1.90
C GLY A 313 15.57 5.86 -2.68
N ARG A 314 14.95 4.72 -3.01
CA ARG A 314 13.65 4.69 -3.68
C ARG A 314 12.50 4.82 -2.68
N VAL A 315 11.42 5.51 -3.06
CA VAL A 315 10.14 5.52 -2.31
C VAL A 315 9.65 4.07 -2.12
N GLY A 316 9.05 3.72 -0.98
CA GLY A 316 8.76 2.34 -0.55
C GLY A 316 9.90 1.56 0.14
N TYR A 317 11.18 1.95 -0.04
CA TYR A 317 12.34 1.16 0.46
C TYR A 317 13.21 1.90 1.50
N SER A 318 13.93 1.16 2.35
CA SER A 318 14.81 1.71 3.41
C SER A 318 16.01 2.53 2.93
N GLY A 319 16.48 2.31 1.70
CA GLY A 319 17.58 3.06 1.08
C GLY A 319 18.99 2.72 1.57
N GLN A 320 19.94 3.60 1.24
CA GLN A 320 21.27 3.73 1.83
C GLN A 320 21.23 4.81 2.91
N ASN A 321 22.16 4.78 3.86
CA ASN A 321 22.29 5.80 4.90
C ASN A 321 23.76 6.18 5.18
N ASN A 322 23.93 7.25 5.94
CA ASN A 322 25.21 7.75 6.44
C ASN A 322 24.99 8.52 7.74
N LEU A 323 25.87 8.32 8.73
CA LEU A 323 25.87 9.05 10.01
C LEU A 323 27.20 9.78 10.14
N VAL A 324 27.18 11.11 10.13
CA VAL A 324 28.38 11.95 10.20
C VAL A 324 28.57 12.49 11.62
N PRO A 325 29.54 12.00 12.40
CA PRO A 325 29.82 12.54 13.73
C PRO A 325 30.50 13.91 13.62
N CYS A 326 29.99 14.89 14.38
CA CYS A 326 30.54 16.25 14.43
C CYS A 326 31.29 16.52 15.75
N GLY A 327 31.02 15.76 16.82
CA GLY A 327 31.54 16.02 18.16
C GLY A 327 30.75 17.15 18.83
N ALA A 328 31.39 17.93 19.70
CA ALA A 328 30.74 19.09 20.35
C ALA A 328 30.47 20.28 19.40
N ASP A 329 30.99 20.21 18.17
CA ASP A 329 30.90 21.23 17.13
C ASP A 329 29.50 21.23 16.47
N LEU A 330 28.64 22.14 16.94
CA LEU A 330 27.29 22.35 16.43
C LEU A 330 27.30 23.03 15.05
N ASP A 331 28.17 24.01 14.84
CA ASP A 331 28.16 24.82 13.63
C ASP A 331 28.60 24.01 12.41
N LYS A 332 29.60 23.13 12.56
CA LYS A 332 29.93 22.08 11.58
C LYS A 332 28.76 21.13 11.30
N ALA A 333 27.95 20.80 12.30
CA ALA A 333 26.77 19.95 12.10
C ALA A 333 25.69 20.70 11.30
N LYS A 334 25.46 21.99 11.61
CA LYS A 334 24.59 22.88 10.84
C LYS A 334 25.09 23.03 9.40
N ASP A 335 26.37 23.32 9.18
CA ASP A 335 27.00 23.44 7.86
C ASP A 335 26.86 22.16 7.02
N ILE A 336 27.10 20.98 7.60
CA ILE A 336 26.95 19.70 6.89
C ILE A 336 25.47 19.48 6.51
N PHE A 337 24.52 19.89 7.35
CA PHE A 337 23.08 19.83 7.08
C PHE A 337 22.68 20.81 5.97
N THR A 338 22.95 22.11 6.12
CA THR A 338 22.54 23.17 5.16
C THR A 338 23.19 22.99 3.80
N LYS A 339 24.49 22.64 3.75
CA LYS A 339 25.21 22.32 2.51
C LYS A 339 24.64 21.10 1.80
N LYS A 340 24.15 20.10 2.55
CA LYS A 340 23.48 18.93 1.96
C LYS A 340 22.09 19.29 1.43
N PHE A 341 21.31 20.05 2.18
CA PHE A 341 20.02 20.57 1.74
C PHE A 341 20.17 21.35 0.43
N LYS A 342 21.05 22.37 0.41
CA LYS A 342 21.31 23.26 -0.74
C LYS A 342 21.87 22.53 -1.97
N ASP A 343 22.60 21.42 -1.81
CA ASP A 343 22.93 20.52 -2.93
C ASP A 343 21.68 19.83 -3.50
N LYS A 344 20.80 19.26 -2.65
CA LYS A 344 19.64 18.48 -3.10
C LYS A 344 18.47 19.33 -3.61
N THR A 345 18.21 20.48 -3.01
CA THR A 345 17.04 21.34 -3.30
C THR A 345 17.37 22.60 -4.09
N LYS A 346 18.65 23.04 -4.11
CA LYS A 346 19.12 24.37 -4.57
C LYS A 346 18.55 25.58 -3.81
N ASN A 347 17.75 25.36 -2.76
CA ASN A 347 17.26 26.38 -1.84
C ASN A 347 18.19 26.53 -0.63
N ASP A 348 18.11 27.65 0.09
CA ASP A 348 18.78 27.79 1.39
C ASP A 348 17.91 27.25 2.54
N TRP A 349 18.55 26.72 3.58
CA TRP A 349 17.85 26.15 4.74
C TRP A 349 17.18 27.23 5.61
N TYR A 350 17.83 28.39 5.75
CA TYR A 350 17.30 29.48 6.57
C TYR A 350 16.15 30.23 5.88
N GLN A 351 16.05 30.12 4.54
CA GLN A 351 15.00 30.72 3.71
C GLN A 351 13.93 29.71 3.27
N ARG A 352 13.93 28.48 3.82
CA ARG A 352 13.04 27.37 3.39
C ARG A 352 11.53 27.59 3.59
N LYS A 353 11.11 28.71 4.18
CA LYS A 353 9.69 29.12 4.20
C LYS A 353 9.25 29.61 2.83
N ASP A 354 10.17 30.22 2.09
CA ASP A 354 10.02 30.73 0.73
C ASP A 354 10.61 29.72 -0.27
N PHE A 355 10.35 28.43 -0.05
CA PHE A 355 10.96 27.34 -0.83
C PHE A 355 10.42 27.28 -2.27
N GLU A 356 11.31 27.44 -3.25
CA GLU A 356 10.96 27.32 -4.67
C GLU A 356 11.36 25.96 -5.25
N LYS A 357 10.41 25.30 -5.91
CA LYS A 357 10.61 23.97 -6.50
C LYS A 357 11.45 24.02 -7.79
N VAL A 358 12.77 23.87 -7.64
CA VAL A 358 13.71 23.82 -8.77
C VAL A 358 13.55 22.53 -9.61
N PRO A 359 13.38 22.62 -10.95
CA PRO A 359 13.30 21.46 -11.84
C PRO A 359 14.53 20.54 -11.76
N GLY A 360 14.32 19.23 -11.82
CA GLY A 360 15.40 18.23 -11.75
C GLY A 360 16.09 18.09 -10.39
N LYS A 361 15.71 18.90 -9.39
CA LYS A 361 16.15 18.82 -7.99
C LYS A 361 15.08 18.17 -7.10
N TYR A 362 15.42 17.92 -5.84
CA TYR A 362 14.47 17.44 -4.85
C TYR A 362 13.48 18.55 -4.46
N ASP A 363 12.29 18.14 -4.04
CA ASP A 363 11.29 18.97 -3.38
C ASP A 363 11.38 18.79 -1.87
N LEU A 364 10.87 19.76 -1.12
CA LEU A 364 10.66 19.62 0.32
C LEU A 364 9.27 19.03 0.55
N LEU A 365 9.18 17.95 1.33
CA LEU A 365 7.91 17.58 1.95
C LEU A 365 7.81 18.34 3.26
N ASP A 366 6.80 19.20 3.37
CA ASP A 366 6.46 19.83 4.64
C ASP A 366 5.79 18.78 5.54
N ILE A 367 6.30 18.65 6.77
CA ILE A 367 5.92 17.60 7.72
C ILE A 367 5.75 18.27 9.10
N ASP A 368 4.50 18.47 9.52
CA ASP A 368 4.22 18.94 10.87
C ASP A 368 4.48 17.81 11.87
N TYR A 369 5.54 17.98 12.68
CA TYR A 369 5.88 17.06 13.75
C TYR A 369 5.06 17.28 15.03
N GLY A 370 4.34 18.40 15.13
CA GLY A 370 3.66 18.88 16.33
C GLY A 370 4.60 19.75 17.16
N ALA A 371 4.42 21.07 17.13
CA ALA A 371 5.27 22.04 17.84
C ALA A 371 5.06 22.10 19.37
N LYS A 372 4.70 20.97 20.00
CA LYS A 372 4.74 20.74 21.45
C LYS A 372 5.60 19.51 21.72
N GLY A 373 6.79 19.75 22.27
CA GLY A 373 7.47 18.71 23.05
C GLY A 373 6.84 18.67 24.43
N GLU A 374 6.86 17.51 25.10
CA GLU A 374 5.96 17.17 26.21
C GLU A 374 4.51 16.93 25.72
N ASP A 375 4.30 15.78 25.07
CA ASP A 375 3.16 14.88 25.30
C ASP A 375 3.41 13.54 24.54
N GLU A 376 2.96 12.41 25.08
CA GLU A 376 3.31 11.08 24.55
C GLU A 376 2.48 10.72 23.30
N THR A 377 3.14 10.27 22.22
CA THR A 377 2.44 9.79 21.01
C THR A 377 1.96 8.35 21.16
N ASP A 378 0.93 8.16 21.97
CA ASP A 378 0.36 6.85 22.31
C ASP A 378 -0.56 6.27 21.20
N PHE A 379 -0.02 6.20 19.97
CA PHE A 379 -0.68 5.59 18.80
C PHE A 379 -0.13 4.19 18.46
N VAL A 380 0.91 3.71 19.16
CA VAL A 380 1.56 2.42 18.83
C VAL A 380 1.82 1.56 20.07
N LYS A 381 0.69 1.05 20.59
CA LYS A 381 0.54 0.13 21.74
C LYS A 381 0.78 0.79 23.10
N ILE A 382 -0.33 0.92 23.85
CA ILE A 382 -0.34 1.02 25.31
C ILE A 382 0.62 -0.03 25.87
N LYS A 383 1.74 0.42 26.44
CA LYS A 383 2.51 -0.43 27.35
C LYS A 383 1.69 -0.60 28.62
N LYS A 384 1.72 -1.79 29.22
CA LYS A 384 1.42 -1.93 30.65
C LYS A 384 2.62 -1.47 31.50
N GLU A 385 3.01 -0.21 31.35
CA GLU A 385 3.82 0.49 32.36
C GLU A 385 2.87 1.06 33.41
N LYS A 386 3.29 1.03 34.68
CA LYS A 386 2.39 1.24 35.83
C LYS A 386 2.27 2.72 36.16
N SER A 387 1.32 3.41 35.55
CA SER A 387 0.74 4.64 36.07
C SER A 387 -0.52 4.30 36.86
N ASP A 388 -0.57 4.60 38.16
CA ASP A 388 -1.73 4.32 39.03
C ASP A 388 -2.93 5.27 38.80
N VAL A 389 -3.05 5.84 37.60
CA VAL A 389 -4.22 6.59 37.13
C VAL A 389 -5.26 5.60 36.62
N LYS A 390 -6.34 5.42 37.38
CA LYS A 390 -7.52 4.70 36.89
C LYS A 390 -8.23 5.55 35.83
N ILE A 391 -7.97 5.26 34.55
CA ILE A 391 -8.78 5.78 33.43
C ILE A 391 -10.24 5.38 33.70
N PRO A 392 -11.20 6.33 33.66
CA PRO A 392 -12.61 6.03 33.92
C PRO A 392 -13.22 5.18 32.81
N ASP A 393 -14.22 4.36 33.15
CA ASP A 393 -15.06 3.66 32.17
C ASP A 393 -15.85 4.66 31.31
N SER A 394 -15.99 4.36 30.02
CA SER A 394 -16.67 5.26 29.06
C SER A 394 -18.17 5.35 29.37
N LYS A 395 -18.73 6.56 29.34
CA LYS A 395 -20.14 6.81 29.68
C LYS A 395 -21.12 6.59 28.51
N LEU A 396 -20.60 6.37 27.30
CA LEU A 396 -21.40 6.25 26.08
C LEU A 396 -22.05 4.87 25.88
N ASP A 397 -23.19 4.85 25.16
CA ASP A 397 -23.85 3.61 24.70
C ASP A 397 -22.85 2.72 23.92
N LYS A 398 -22.93 1.41 24.12
CA LYS A 398 -21.98 0.47 23.52
C LYS A 398 -21.94 0.56 21.98
N ARG A 399 -23.06 0.88 21.33
CA ARG A 399 -23.14 1.13 19.88
C ARG A 399 -22.31 2.32 19.44
N LEU A 400 -22.24 3.39 20.26
CA LEU A 400 -21.37 4.55 20.02
C LEU A 400 -19.91 4.19 20.23
N GLN A 401 -19.58 3.46 21.30
CA GLN A 401 -18.20 3.01 21.53
C GLN A 401 -17.67 2.18 20.35
N ASP A 402 -18.49 1.28 19.80
CA ASP A 402 -18.13 0.42 18.67
C ASP A 402 -18.07 1.22 17.34
N LEU A 403 -18.93 2.22 17.16
CA LEU A 403 -18.85 3.16 16.03
C LEU A 403 -17.56 3.99 16.07
N LEU A 404 -17.24 4.57 17.23
CA LEU A 404 -16.05 5.41 17.44
C LEU A 404 -14.78 4.59 17.27
N THR A 405 -14.74 3.37 17.82
CA THR A 405 -13.63 2.42 17.61
C THR A 405 -13.43 2.08 16.13
N LEU A 406 -14.51 1.97 15.35
CA LEU A 406 -14.44 1.69 13.91
C LEU A 406 -13.91 2.87 13.08
N ILE A 407 -14.34 4.11 13.37
CA ILE A 407 -13.94 5.29 12.57
C ILE A 407 -12.62 5.93 13.02
N CYS A 408 -12.19 5.71 14.27
CA CYS A 408 -10.96 6.26 14.83
C CYS A 408 -9.74 5.32 14.75
N ASP A 409 -9.87 4.13 14.14
CA ASP A 409 -8.73 3.20 13.98
C ASP A 409 -7.69 3.70 12.97
N VAL A 410 -6.61 4.26 13.48
CA VAL A 410 -5.46 4.75 12.71
C VAL A 410 -4.79 3.63 11.89
N LYS A 411 -4.81 2.35 12.32
CA LYS A 411 -4.26 1.25 11.51
C LYS A 411 -5.11 1.03 10.25
N SER A 412 -6.44 1.04 10.38
CA SER A 412 -7.35 0.99 9.23
C SER A 412 -7.23 2.21 8.31
N MET A 413 -6.93 3.40 8.86
CA MET A 413 -6.59 4.59 8.06
C MET A 413 -5.31 4.38 7.25
N GLU A 414 -4.22 3.94 7.89
CA GLU A 414 -2.95 3.66 7.22
C GLU A 414 -3.10 2.62 6.10
N ASP A 415 -3.79 1.51 6.39
CA ASP A 415 -3.99 0.43 5.43
C ASP A 415 -4.79 0.93 4.21
N THR A 416 -5.80 1.76 4.41
CA THR A 416 -6.63 2.32 3.32
C THR A 416 -5.84 3.20 2.36
N VAL A 417 -5.01 4.14 2.85
CA VAL A 417 -4.19 4.96 1.94
C VAL A 417 -3.04 4.16 1.31
N ARG A 418 -2.53 3.13 2.00
CA ARG A 418 -1.51 2.20 1.46
C ARG A 418 -2.08 1.31 0.34
N GLU A 419 -3.34 0.89 0.45
CA GLU A 419 -4.09 0.25 -0.64
C GLU A 419 -4.12 1.17 -1.88
N MET A 420 -4.34 2.47 -1.69
CA MET A 420 -4.32 3.53 -2.73
C MET A 420 -2.91 3.94 -3.23
N LYS A 421 -1.85 3.28 -2.72
CA LYS A 421 -0.42 3.42 -3.06
C LYS A 421 0.32 4.63 -2.50
N TYR A 422 -0.18 5.23 -1.42
CA TYR A 422 0.52 6.28 -0.67
C TYR A 422 1.64 5.71 0.23
N ASP A 423 2.78 6.40 0.36
CA ASP A 423 3.91 5.98 1.22
C ASP A 423 3.81 6.55 2.65
N CYS A 424 3.04 5.86 3.49
CA CYS A 424 2.86 6.18 4.91
C CYS A 424 4.15 6.15 5.74
N VAL A 425 5.25 5.54 5.23
CA VAL A 425 6.53 5.46 5.96
C VAL A 425 7.30 6.77 5.83
N LYS A 426 7.06 7.55 4.77
CA LYS A 426 7.83 8.76 4.42
C LYS A 426 7.04 10.05 4.60
N ALA A 427 5.73 9.99 4.46
CA ALA A 427 4.80 11.03 4.90
C ALA A 427 3.72 10.41 5.80
N PRO A 428 4.00 10.19 7.10
CA PRO A 428 3.05 9.58 8.04
C PRO A 428 1.73 10.34 8.15
N LEU A 429 0.67 9.62 8.51
CA LEU A 429 -0.66 10.21 8.72
C LEU A 429 -0.63 11.26 9.83
N GLY A 430 -1.38 12.35 9.64
CA GLY A 430 -1.44 13.45 10.60
C GLY A 430 -0.16 14.28 10.71
N LYS A 431 0.69 14.26 9.66
CA LYS A 431 1.84 15.16 9.49
C LYS A 431 1.92 15.84 8.12
N LEU A 432 1.24 15.30 7.10
CA LEU A 432 1.13 15.93 5.78
C LEU A 432 0.35 17.24 5.92
N THR A 433 0.95 18.38 5.58
CA THR A 433 0.31 19.69 5.80
C THR A 433 -0.82 19.96 4.79
N SER A 434 -1.79 20.79 5.18
CA SER A 434 -2.90 21.19 4.32
C SER A 434 -2.41 21.89 3.04
N GLU A 435 -1.28 22.56 3.13
CA GLU A 435 -0.55 23.24 2.05
C GLU A 435 -0.01 22.23 1.04
N GLN A 436 0.57 21.12 1.51
CA GLN A 436 1.03 20.03 0.66
C GLN A 436 -0.13 19.33 -0.07
N ILE A 437 -1.29 19.20 0.58
CA ILE A 437 -2.53 18.66 -0.02
C ILE A 437 -3.06 19.61 -1.10
N LYS A 438 -3.14 20.93 -0.85
CA LYS A 438 -3.50 21.96 -1.85
C LYS A 438 -2.55 21.96 -3.06
N ALA A 439 -1.25 21.77 -2.82
CA ALA A 439 -0.26 21.64 -3.88
C ALA A 439 -0.46 20.35 -4.70
N GLY A 440 -0.85 19.25 -4.05
CA GLY A 440 -1.29 18.01 -4.72
C GLY A 440 -2.51 18.21 -5.61
N TYR A 441 -3.56 18.88 -5.12
CA TYR A 441 -4.75 19.24 -5.92
C TYR A 441 -4.37 20.10 -7.13
N SER A 442 -3.50 21.09 -6.94
CA SER A 442 -3.01 21.98 -8.00
C SER A 442 -2.27 21.21 -9.10
N ALA A 443 -1.43 20.23 -8.74
CA ALA A 443 -0.79 19.35 -9.71
C ALA A 443 -1.81 18.49 -10.49
N LEU A 444 -2.83 17.92 -9.82
CA LEU A 444 -3.91 17.20 -10.50
C LEU A 444 -4.71 18.11 -11.47
N LYS A 445 -4.88 19.40 -11.15
CA LYS A 445 -5.54 20.39 -12.03
C LYS A 445 -4.76 20.68 -13.31
N ILE A 446 -3.42 20.64 -13.25
CA ILE A 446 -2.57 20.72 -14.44
C ILE A 446 -2.70 19.44 -15.29
N ILE A 447 -2.75 18.26 -14.67
CA ILE A 447 -2.95 16.97 -15.36
C ILE A 447 -4.32 16.95 -16.05
N ASP A 448 -5.40 17.36 -15.37
CA ASP A 448 -6.76 17.49 -15.93
C ASP A 448 -6.75 18.39 -17.19
N THR A 449 -6.15 19.59 -17.08
CA THR A 449 -6.00 20.54 -18.19
C THR A 449 -5.24 19.95 -19.39
N CYS A 450 -4.36 18.96 -19.18
CA CYS A 450 -3.66 18.26 -20.26
C CYS A 450 -4.53 17.16 -20.88
N ILE A 451 -5.25 16.38 -20.05
CA ILE A 451 -6.21 15.35 -20.50
C ILE A 451 -7.34 15.98 -21.33
N GLU A 452 -7.93 17.09 -20.88
CA GLU A 452 -8.98 17.81 -21.61
C GLU A 452 -8.52 18.31 -23.00
N LYS A 453 -7.22 18.62 -23.15
CA LYS A 453 -6.63 19.15 -24.39
C LYS A 453 -6.00 18.07 -25.27
N GLY A 454 -6.01 16.81 -24.84
CA GLY A 454 -5.30 15.72 -25.53
C GLY A 454 -3.76 15.85 -25.50
N ASP A 455 -3.19 16.68 -24.63
CA ASP A 455 -1.75 16.86 -24.48
C ASP A 455 -1.17 15.71 -23.64
N PHE A 456 -1.03 14.54 -24.26
CA PHE A 456 -0.41 13.36 -23.66
C PHE A 456 1.13 13.37 -23.75
N GLY A 457 1.72 14.53 -24.05
CA GLY A 457 3.15 14.66 -24.31
C GLY A 457 4.00 14.80 -23.05
N ARG A 458 5.15 15.48 -23.22
CA ARG A 458 6.07 15.78 -22.12
C ARG A 458 5.38 16.54 -20.98
N LYS A 459 4.46 17.46 -21.28
CA LYS A 459 3.79 18.30 -20.29
C LYS A 459 3.00 17.47 -19.27
N LEU A 460 2.22 16.49 -19.73
CA LEU A 460 1.51 15.56 -18.85
C LEU A 460 2.48 14.68 -18.03
N THR A 461 3.59 14.26 -18.63
CA THR A 461 4.63 13.46 -17.96
C THR A 461 5.34 14.24 -16.85
N ASP A 462 5.65 15.52 -17.10
CA ASP A 462 6.25 16.41 -16.12
C ASP A 462 5.23 16.80 -15.02
N ALA A 463 3.94 17.00 -15.36
CA ALA A 463 2.87 17.23 -14.36
C ALA A 463 2.57 16.01 -13.48
N CYS A 464 2.57 14.79 -14.03
CA CYS A 464 2.51 13.55 -13.25
C CYS A 464 3.73 13.38 -12.34
N SER A 465 4.92 13.82 -12.80
CA SER A 465 6.14 13.82 -12.00
C SER A 465 6.05 14.80 -10.83
N ASP A 466 5.46 15.97 -11.02
CA ASP A 466 5.21 16.96 -9.96
C ASP A 466 4.19 16.43 -8.93
N PHE A 467 3.06 15.86 -9.37
CA PHE A 467 2.08 15.26 -8.45
C PHE A 467 2.67 14.17 -7.54
N TYR A 468 3.42 13.21 -8.09
CA TYR A 468 4.07 12.16 -7.28
C TYR A 468 5.27 12.65 -6.46
N THR A 469 5.86 13.78 -6.84
CA THR A 469 6.86 14.47 -6.02
C THR A 469 6.22 15.10 -4.79
N ARG A 470 5.05 15.74 -4.94
CA ARG A 470 4.31 16.36 -3.82
C ARG A 470 3.63 15.34 -2.91
N ILE A 471 3.05 14.29 -3.50
CA ILE A 471 2.27 13.25 -2.81
C ILE A 471 3.02 11.91 -2.95
N PRO A 472 3.79 11.47 -1.94
CA PRO A 472 4.65 10.29 -2.06
C PRO A 472 3.87 9.01 -2.33
N HIS A 473 4.27 8.27 -3.36
CA HIS A 473 3.64 7.03 -3.77
C HIS A 473 4.64 5.87 -3.88
N ASP A 474 4.29 4.71 -3.33
CA ASP A 474 5.04 3.47 -3.54
C ASP A 474 4.51 2.70 -4.76
N PHE A 475 5.36 2.59 -5.78
CA PHE A 475 5.12 1.82 -7.00
C PHE A 475 6.00 0.55 -7.08
N GLY A 476 6.70 0.20 -6.01
CA GLY A 476 7.80 -0.75 -6.03
C GLY A 476 8.86 -0.33 -7.06
N MET A 477 9.49 -1.30 -7.72
CA MET A 477 10.48 -1.03 -8.79
C MET A 477 9.86 -0.58 -10.13
N LYS A 478 8.52 -0.61 -10.28
CA LYS A 478 7.83 -0.22 -11.52
C LYS A 478 7.89 1.29 -11.73
N THR A 479 7.91 1.73 -12.99
CA THR A 479 7.78 3.14 -13.37
C THR A 479 6.47 3.71 -12.81
N PRO A 480 6.49 4.90 -12.17
CA PRO A 480 5.26 5.61 -11.80
C PRO A 480 4.35 5.79 -13.03
N PRO A 481 3.04 5.47 -12.95
CA PRO A 481 2.16 5.48 -14.11
C PRO A 481 1.79 6.91 -14.54
N VAL A 482 1.77 7.19 -15.84
CA VAL A 482 1.18 8.45 -16.35
C VAL A 482 -0.34 8.41 -16.17
N ILE A 483 -0.87 9.35 -15.38
CA ILE A 483 -2.31 9.61 -15.23
C ILE A 483 -2.79 10.23 -16.53
N ARG A 484 -3.57 9.51 -17.33
CA ARG A 484 -3.93 9.90 -18.72
C ARG A 484 -5.43 9.99 -18.98
N ASP A 485 -6.23 9.69 -17.97
CA ASP A 485 -7.64 9.37 -18.10
C ASP A 485 -8.42 9.85 -16.86
N LYS A 486 -9.72 10.09 -17.06
CA LYS A 486 -10.59 10.70 -16.05
C LYS A 486 -10.85 9.79 -14.84
N GLU A 487 -10.74 8.47 -15.00
CA GLU A 487 -10.92 7.49 -13.92
C GLU A 487 -9.70 7.45 -12.98
N THR A 488 -8.50 7.36 -13.54
CA THR A 488 -7.24 7.43 -12.77
C THR A 488 -7.08 8.79 -12.09
N LEU A 489 -7.51 9.89 -12.73
CA LEU A 489 -7.57 11.20 -12.07
C LEU A 489 -8.53 11.17 -10.86
N LYS A 490 -9.76 10.65 -11.03
CA LYS A 490 -10.74 10.52 -9.94
C LYS A 490 -10.22 9.67 -8.78
N MET A 491 -9.51 8.57 -9.05
CA MET A 491 -8.84 7.77 -8.01
C MET A 491 -7.76 8.53 -7.24
N LYS A 492 -7.14 9.56 -7.83
CA LYS A 492 -6.15 10.42 -7.16
C LYS A 492 -6.75 11.63 -6.47
N LEU A 493 -7.93 12.08 -6.88
CA LEU A 493 -8.72 13.03 -6.09
C LEU A 493 -9.22 12.39 -4.79
N GLN A 494 -9.79 11.18 -4.88
CA GLN A 494 -10.22 10.42 -3.71
C GLN A 494 -9.09 10.13 -2.72
N LEU A 495 -7.84 10.05 -3.19
CA LEU A 495 -6.69 9.93 -2.30
C LEU A 495 -6.43 11.24 -1.54
N LEU A 496 -6.51 12.39 -2.18
CA LEU A 496 -6.36 13.69 -1.52
C LEU A 496 -7.52 13.97 -0.55
N GLU A 497 -8.75 13.67 -0.94
CA GLU A 497 -9.96 13.79 -0.10
C GLU A 497 -9.81 12.95 1.18
N SER A 498 -9.43 11.66 1.08
CA SER A 498 -9.18 10.83 2.26
C SER A 498 -7.94 11.24 3.05
N LEU A 499 -6.86 11.75 2.43
CA LEU A 499 -5.71 12.28 3.17
C LEU A 499 -6.09 13.53 3.97
N GLU A 500 -6.96 14.39 3.44
CA GLU A 500 -7.45 15.61 4.09
C GLU A 500 -8.38 15.29 5.28
N ASP A 501 -9.33 14.36 5.12
CA ASP A 501 -10.16 13.92 6.24
C ASP A 501 -9.34 13.18 7.31
N ILE A 502 -8.29 12.44 6.94
CA ILE A 502 -7.35 11.82 7.90
C ILE A 502 -6.49 12.87 8.60
N GLU A 503 -6.10 13.96 7.94
CA GLU A 503 -5.39 15.10 8.54
C GLU A 503 -6.26 15.72 9.66
N ILE A 504 -7.52 16.01 9.33
CA ILE A 504 -8.54 16.49 10.27
C ILE A 504 -8.80 15.47 11.39
N ALA A 505 -8.85 14.17 11.08
CA ALA A 505 -9.01 13.12 12.08
C ALA A 505 -7.83 13.12 13.07
N MET A 506 -6.59 13.11 12.58
CA MET A 506 -5.39 13.06 13.42
C MET A 506 -5.18 14.35 14.24
N LYS A 507 -5.73 15.50 13.81
CA LYS A 507 -5.87 16.70 14.66
C LYS A 507 -6.96 16.53 15.73
N THR A 508 -8.13 16.03 15.35
CA THR A 508 -9.28 15.79 16.24
C THR A 508 -8.97 14.77 17.34
N LEU A 509 -8.27 13.68 17.01
CA LEU A 509 -7.86 12.63 17.96
C LEU A 509 -6.82 13.09 18.99
N LYS A 510 -6.10 14.19 18.72
CA LYS A 510 -5.13 14.84 19.65
C LYS A 510 -5.77 15.94 20.51
N ALA A 511 -7.07 16.19 20.38
CA ALA A 511 -7.78 17.25 21.10
C ALA A 511 -8.65 16.69 22.24
N GLY A 512 -9.00 17.56 23.21
CA GLY A 512 -9.83 17.24 24.37
C GLY A 512 -9.03 16.99 25.66
N ASP A 513 -9.73 16.69 26.75
CA ASP A 513 -9.10 16.42 28.05
C ASP A 513 -8.58 14.97 28.11
N TYR A 514 -7.35 14.80 28.57
CA TYR A 514 -6.69 13.50 28.74
C TYR A 514 -7.08 12.81 30.07
N SER A 515 -7.88 13.45 30.94
CA SER A 515 -8.47 12.83 32.12
C SER A 515 -9.68 11.91 31.81
N GLU A 516 -10.30 12.10 30.64
CA GLU A 516 -11.48 11.34 30.19
C GLU A 516 -11.12 9.97 29.60
N ASN A 517 -12.13 9.13 29.41
CA ASN A 517 -11.96 7.92 28.60
C ASN A 517 -11.63 8.33 27.15
N PRO A 518 -10.64 7.72 26.47
CA PRO A 518 -10.28 8.10 25.10
C PRO A 518 -11.45 8.09 24.10
N VAL A 519 -12.42 7.17 24.27
CA VAL A 519 -13.61 7.06 23.43
C VAL A 519 -14.55 8.26 23.65
N ASP A 520 -14.79 8.63 24.91
CA ASP A 520 -15.62 9.78 25.29
C ASP A 520 -14.97 11.09 24.79
N ARG A 521 -13.65 11.24 24.99
CA ARG A 521 -12.87 12.39 24.47
C ARG A 521 -13.01 12.52 22.94
N HIS A 522 -12.87 11.41 22.21
CA HIS A 522 -13.02 11.42 20.75
C HIS A 522 -14.45 11.76 20.31
N TYR A 523 -15.48 11.30 21.02
CA TYR A 523 -16.87 11.70 20.80
C TYR A 523 -17.07 13.22 20.99
N HIS A 524 -16.60 13.78 22.10
CA HIS A 524 -16.70 15.21 22.36
C HIS A 524 -15.95 16.05 21.32
N ALA A 525 -14.79 15.56 20.85
CA ALA A 525 -14.01 16.22 19.79
C ALA A 525 -14.72 16.24 18.42
N LEU A 526 -15.66 15.33 18.14
CA LEU A 526 -16.49 15.37 16.92
C LEU A 526 -17.50 16.52 16.91
N LYS A 527 -17.86 17.12 18.06
CA LYS A 527 -18.85 18.20 18.13
C LYS A 527 -20.14 17.88 17.35
N CYS A 528 -20.62 16.65 17.48
CA CYS A 528 -21.82 16.12 16.83
C CYS A 528 -22.45 15.14 17.83
N GLU A 529 -23.64 15.45 18.32
CA GLU A 529 -24.36 14.50 19.15
C GLU A 529 -24.88 13.36 18.28
N MET A 530 -24.81 12.13 18.80
CA MET A 530 -25.25 10.92 18.09
C MET A 530 -26.12 10.08 19.02
N LYS A 531 -27.42 10.06 18.76
CA LYS A 531 -28.42 9.36 19.59
C LYS A 531 -28.72 7.98 18.99
N PRO A 532 -28.34 6.85 19.62
CA PRO A 532 -28.57 5.52 19.05
C PRO A 532 -30.07 5.20 18.94
N MET A 533 -30.50 4.77 17.75
CA MET A 533 -31.91 4.57 17.44
C MET A 533 -32.35 3.14 17.71
N GLU A 534 -33.49 2.98 18.38
CA GLU A 534 -34.06 1.67 18.66
C GLU A 534 -34.71 1.01 17.43
N LYS A 535 -34.44 -0.29 17.26
CA LYS A 535 -34.78 -1.06 16.04
C LYS A 535 -36.29 -1.30 15.87
N SER A 536 -37.05 -1.04 16.94
CA SER A 536 -38.52 -1.05 16.99
C SER A 536 -39.17 0.26 16.52
N SER A 537 -38.41 1.35 16.44
CA SER A 537 -38.93 2.70 16.12
C SER A 537 -39.50 2.81 14.69
N ALA A 538 -40.37 3.80 14.48
CA ALA A 538 -40.95 4.08 13.16
C ALA A 538 -39.89 4.54 12.15
N ASP A 539 -38.87 5.29 12.61
CA ASP A 539 -37.82 5.81 11.74
C ASP A 539 -36.78 4.76 11.40
N PHE A 540 -36.38 3.86 12.32
CA PHE A 540 -35.52 2.72 11.96
C PHE A 540 -36.18 1.84 10.89
N LYS A 541 -37.50 1.60 11.01
CA LYS A 541 -38.29 0.85 10.03
C LYS A 541 -38.33 1.58 8.68
N MET A 542 -38.57 2.90 8.67
CA MET A 542 -38.54 3.74 7.48
C MET A 542 -37.16 3.73 6.79
N ILE A 543 -36.09 3.87 7.55
CA ILE A 543 -34.71 3.92 7.03
C ILE A 543 -34.32 2.54 6.46
N ASN A 544 -34.71 1.44 7.12
CA ASN A 544 -34.53 0.10 6.58
C ASN A 544 -35.38 -0.13 5.31
N GLU A 545 -36.64 0.29 5.27
CA GLU A 545 -37.46 0.21 4.06
C GLU A 545 -36.82 1.01 2.91
N TYR A 546 -36.41 2.24 3.17
CA TYR A 546 -35.74 3.11 2.19
C TYR A 546 -34.44 2.46 1.67
N LEU A 547 -33.62 1.88 2.55
CA LEU A 547 -32.39 1.17 2.19
C LEU A 547 -32.68 0.00 1.24
N GLN A 548 -33.68 -0.84 1.55
CA GLN A 548 -34.00 -2.04 0.77
C GLN A 548 -34.74 -1.73 -0.55
N ASN A 549 -35.75 -0.87 -0.53
CA ASN A 549 -36.56 -0.51 -1.71
C ASN A 549 -35.72 0.20 -2.79
N THR A 550 -34.65 0.89 -2.40
CA THR A 550 -33.78 1.67 -3.30
C THR A 550 -32.40 1.03 -3.54
N HIS A 551 -32.26 -0.27 -3.22
CA HIS A 551 -31.12 -1.07 -3.67
C HIS A 551 -31.27 -1.36 -5.17
N ALA A 552 -30.39 -0.79 -5.99
CA ALA A 552 -30.45 -0.85 -7.44
C ALA A 552 -30.24 -2.26 -8.01
N ALA A 553 -31.01 -2.61 -9.05
CA ALA A 553 -30.94 -3.91 -9.72
C ALA A 553 -29.58 -4.21 -10.38
N THR A 554 -28.81 -3.18 -10.78
CA THR A 554 -27.46 -3.33 -11.35
C THR A 554 -26.39 -3.62 -10.28
N HIS A 555 -26.55 -3.10 -9.06
CA HIS A 555 -25.63 -3.27 -7.94
C HIS A 555 -25.89 -4.60 -7.22
N ASN A 556 -25.99 -5.69 -7.98
CA ASN A 556 -26.43 -7.00 -7.51
C ASN A 556 -25.32 -7.88 -6.90
N GLN A 557 -24.09 -7.36 -6.80
CA GLN A 557 -22.89 -8.05 -6.31
C GLN A 557 -22.86 -8.17 -4.78
N TYR A 558 -23.65 -7.35 -4.07
CA TYR A 558 -23.82 -7.37 -2.63
C TYR A 558 -25.27 -7.09 -2.24
N LYS A 559 -25.61 -7.39 -0.98
CA LYS A 559 -26.81 -6.93 -0.27
C LYS A 559 -26.40 -6.11 0.94
N MET A 560 -27.30 -5.22 1.38
CA MET A 560 -27.07 -4.35 2.52
C MET A 560 -27.99 -4.72 3.68
N GLN A 561 -27.46 -4.69 4.90
CA GLN A 561 -28.20 -4.92 6.14
C GLN A 561 -27.82 -3.83 7.14
N ILE A 562 -28.81 -3.18 7.76
CA ILE A 562 -28.55 -2.24 8.85
C ILE A 562 -28.10 -3.03 10.08
N GLU A 563 -26.93 -2.69 10.62
CA GLU A 563 -26.53 -3.12 11.95
C GLU A 563 -27.12 -2.15 12.97
N ASP A 564 -26.81 -0.85 12.89
CA ASP A 564 -27.29 0.19 13.81
C ASP A 564 -27.62 1.50 13.06
N VAL A 565 -28.45 2.35 13.65
CA VAL A 565 -28.73 3.72 13.19
C VAL A 565 -28.49 4.68 14.35
N PHE A 566 -27.96 5.86 14.04
CA PHE A 566 -27.78 6.96 14.98
C PHE A 566 -28.46 8.20 14.40
N GLU A 567 -29.34 8.83 15.16
CA GLU A 567 -29.83 10.18 14.87
C GLU A 567 -28.70 11.19 15.17
N LEU A 568 -28.54 12.17 14.29
CA LEU A 568 -27.43 13.12 14.32
C LEU A 568 -27.93 14.53 14.65
N GLU A 569 -27.18 15.23 15.50
CA GLU A 569 -27.40 16.64 15.82
C GLU A 569 -26.06 17.37 15.82
N LYS A 570 -25.76 18.07 14.72
CA LYS A 570 -24.46 18.71 14.47
C LYS A 570 -24.43 20.15 14.99
N GLU A 571 -23.39 20.48 15.75
CA GLU A 571 -23.20 21.79 16.38
C GLU A 571 -23.27 22.96 15.35
N ASN A 572 -24.20 23.89 15.56
CA ASN A 572 -24.53 25.04 14.69
C ASN A 572 -25.14 24.71 13.31
N GLU A 573 -25.38 23.44 12.96
CA GLU A 573 -25.87 23.08 11.63
C GLU A 573 -27.36 23.40 11.45
N ALA A 574 -28.15 23.29 12.51
CA ALA A 574 -29.58 23.59 12.48
C ALA A 574 -29.86 25.11 12.32
N GLU A 575 -29.02 25.93 12.94
CA GLU A 575 -29.10 27.39 12.95
C GLU A 575 -28.54 28.02 11.66
N GLN A 576 -27.65 27.33 10.97
CA GLN A 576 -27.07 27.76 9.69
C GLN A 576 -27.83 27.23 8.46
N PHE A 577 -28.78 26.31 8.65
CA PHE A 577 -29.52 25.66 7.57
C PHE A 577 -30.40 26.64 6.78
N ILE A 578 -30.23 26.68 5.46
CA ILE A 578 -31.00 27.52 4.55
C ILE A 578 -32.06 26.66 3.86
N ASP A 579 -33.33 26.90 4.18
CA ASP A 579 -34.44 26.20 3.54
C ASP A 579 -34.98 26.97 2.32
N HIS A 580 -34.62 26.48 1.13
CA HIS A 580 -35.15 26.90 -0.17
C HIS A 580 -36.42 26.13 -0.58
N SER A 581 -37.04 25.36 0.33
CA SER A 581 -38.09 24.36 0.09
C SER A 581 -37.62 23.14 -0.73
N ASN A 582 -38.55 22.25 -1.10
CA ASN A 582 -38.26 21.00 -1.81
C ASN A 582 -37.19 20.16 -1.07
N LYS A 583 -37.39 19.99 0.25
CA LYS A 583 -36.48 19.22 1.08
C LYS A 583 -36.63 17.73 0.84
N MET A 584 -35.50 17.06 0.60
CA MET A 584 -35.45 15.61 0.43
C MET A 584 -34.47 14.98 1.42
N LEU A 585 -34.86 13.84 2.00
CA LEU A 585 -33.95 13.00 2.79
C LEU A 585 -33.17 12.10 1.83
N LEU A 586 -31.89 12.37 1.62
CA LEU A 586 -31.08 11.74 0.57
C LEU A 586 -29.81 11.05 1.11
N TRP A 587 -29.36 10.02 0.40
CA TRP A 587 -28.19 9.21 0.75
C TRP A 587 -26.88 9.85 0.30
N HIS A 588 -25.95 10.03 1.24
CA HIS A 588 -24.53 10.21 1.00
C HIS A 588 -23.73 8.99 1.51
N GLY A 589 -22.56 8.72 0.93
CA GLY A 589 -21.72 7.58 1.29
C GLY A 589 -20.26 7.88 1.02
N SER A 590 -19.38 7.41 1.91
CA SER A 590 -17.94 7.71 1.88
C SER A 590 -17.15 6.63 2.62
N ARG A 591 -15.83 6.58 2.37
CA ARG A 591 -14.89 5.60 2.97
C ARG A 591 -14.89 5.72 4.49
N LEU A 592 -14.67 4.61 5.22
CA LEU A 592 -14.57 4.60 6.69
C LEU A 592 -13.61 5.66 7.25
N THR A 593 -12.50 5.91 6.55
CA THR A 593 -11.48 6.93 6.89
C THR A 593 -11.98 8.36 6.94
N ASN A 594 -13.08 8.68 6.25
CA ASN A 594 -13.52 10.06 6.05
C ASN A 594 -14.53 10.52 7.11
N TRP A 595 -15.12 9.61 7.89
CA TRP A 595 -16.24 9.93 8.78
C TRP A 595 -15.87 10.77 10.00
N VAL A 596 -14.63 10.71 10.48
CA VAL A 596 -14.15 11.64 11.52
C VAL A 596 -14.08 13.08 10.97
N GLY A 597 -13.68 13.26 9.71
CA GLY A 597 -13.72 14.54 9.00
C GLY A 597 -15.15 15.05 8.82
N ILE A 598 -16.04 14.22 8.27
CA ILE A 598 -17.45 14.54 8.02
C ILE A 598 -18.21 14.87 9.32
N LEU A 599 -18.09 14.04 10.36
CA LEU A 599 -18.79 14.29 11.63
C LEU A 599 -18.21 15.49 12.38
N SER A 600 -16.90 15.77 12.27
CA SER A 600 -16.28 16.94 12.93
C SER A 600 -16.50 18.27 12.20
N LYS A 601 -16.57 18.28 10.86
CA LYS A 601 -16.63 19.51 10.04
C LYS A 601 -17.86 19.66 9.14
N GLY A 602 -18.78 18.69 9.12
CA GLY A 602 -19.88 18.61 8.16
C GLY A 602 -19.42 18.09 6.79
N LEU A 603 -20.36 18.00 5.84
CA LEU A 603 -20.03 17.75 4.43
C LEU A 603 -19.46 19.00 3.77
N ARG A 604 -18.43 18.83 2.93
CA ARG A 604 -17.60 19.93 2.41
C ARG A 604 -17.52 19.88 0.88
N ILE A 605 -17.45 21.05 0.25
CA ILE A 605 -17.26 21.17 -1.21
C ILE A 605 -15.76 21.11 -1.52
N ALA A 606 -15.40 20.42 -2.61
CA ALA A 606 -14.01 20.24 -3.04
C ALA A 606 -13.30 21.59 -3.26
N PRO A 607 -12.04 21.76 -2.83
CA PRO A 607 -11.38 23.06 -2.78
C PRO A 607 -11.10 23.66 -4.18
N PRO A 608 -10.99 24.99 -4.33
CA PRO A 608 -10.78 25.67 -5.63
C PRO A 608 -9.60 25.14 -6.45
N GLU A 609 -8.55 24.67 -5.78
CA GLU A 609 -7.32 24.09 -6.31
C GLU A 609 -7.54 22.76 -7.01
N ALA A 610 -8.60 22.02 -6.67
CA ALA A 610 -8.89 20.73 -7.30
C ALA A 610 -9.24 20.90 -8.80
N PRO A 611 -8.95 19.89 -9.65
CA PRO A 611 -9.61 19.75 -10.95
C PRO A 611 -11.13 19.66 -10.83
N VAL A 612 -11.83 19.73 -11.97
CA VAL A 612 -13.29 19.53 -12.05
C VAL A 612 -13.66 18.15 -12.58
N THR A 613 -12.78 17.54 -13.40
CA THR A 613 -12.93 16.12 -13.76
C THR A 613 -12.93 15.24 -12.51
N GLY A 614 -13.99 14.46 -12.36
CA GLY A 614 -14.23 13.58 -11.20
C GLY A 614 -15.63 13.78 -10.63
N TYR A 615 -16.09 15.05 -10.66
CA TYR A 615 -17.42 15.52 -10.29
C TYR A 615 -18.24 15.70 -11.58
N MET A 616 -19.44 15.12 -11.68
CA MET A 616 -20.20 15.06 -12.94
C MET A 616 -20.91 16.37 -13.31
N PHE A 617 -21.16 17.20 -12.30
CA PHE A 617 -21.97 18.42 -12.32
C PHE A 617 -21.24 19.59 -11.64
N GLY A 618 -19.93 19.70 -11.85
CA GLY A 618 -19.09 20.68 -11.15
C GLY A 618 -18.90 20.35 -9.65
N LYS A 619 -18.27 21.26 -8.90
CA LYS A 619 -17.91 21.05 -7.50
C LYS A 619 -19.06 21.43 -6.57
N GLY A 620 -19.73 20.43 -5.99
CA GLY A 620 -20.76 20.58 -4.96
C GLY A 620 -20.80 19.33 -4.08
N VAL A 621 -21.75 19.25 -3.15
CA VAL A 621 -21.96 18.04 -2.35
C VAL A 621 -22.97 17.13 -3.05
N TYR A 622 -22.59 15.87 -3.29
CA TYR A 622 -23.35 14.90 -4.07
C TYR A 622 -24.18 13.97 -3.18
N PHE A 623 -25.44 13.78 -3.58
CA PHE A 623 -26.41 12.89 -2.95
C PHE A 623 -27.15 12.03 -3.99
N ALA A 624 -27.72 10.91 -3.53
CA ALA A 624 -28.59 10.07 -4.33
C ALA A 624 -29.89 9.72 -3.59
N ASP A 625 -30.95 9.49 -4.35
CA ASP A 625 -32.18 8.87 -3.86
C ASP A 625 -32.06 7.33 -3.76
N MET A 626 -31.11 6.72 -4.47
CA MET A 626 -30.85 5.29 -4.50
C MET A 626 -29.75 4.86 -3.51
N SER A 627 -30.11 4.18 -2.42
CA SER A 627 -29.20 3.78 -1.33
C SER A 627 -27.89 3.15 -1.81
N SER A 628 -28.00 2.13 -2.66
CA SER A 628 -26.87 1.38 -3.19
C SER A 628 -25.91 2.21 -4.03
N LYS A 629 -26.37 3.34 -4.62
CA LYS A 629 -25.52 4.22 -5.44
C LYS A 629 -24.51 4.93 -4.55
N SER A 630 -24.96 5.49 -3.44
CA SER A 630 -24.09 6.08 -2.41
C SER A 630 -23.27 5.01 -1.69
N ALA A 631 -23.81 3.80 -1.50
CA ALA A 631 -23.10 2.69 -0.86
C ALA A 631 -21.85 2.21 -1.61
N ASN A 632 -21.77 2.37 -2.93
CA ASN A 632 -20.54 2.09 -3.69
C ASN A 632 -19.38 3.00 -3.25
N TYR A 633 -19.66 4.23 -2.79
CA TYR A 633 -18.64 5.16 -2.27
C TYR A 633 -18.14 4.82 -0.86
N CYS A 634 -18.74 3.82 -0.19
CA CYS A 634 -18.18 3.27 1.05
C CYS A 634 -16.91 2.43 0.80
N PHE A 635 -16.72 1.90 -0.41
CA PHE A 635 -15.63 0.98 -0.79
C PHE A 635 -15.47 -0.24 0.15
N ALA A 636 -16.59 -0.76 0.68
CA ALA A 636 -16.60 -2.00 1.46
C ALA A 636 -16.10 -3.19 0.63
N THR A 637 -15.57 -4.22 1.28
CA THR A 637 -15.03 -5.43 0.65
C THR A 637 -15.43 -6.69 1.44
N ARG A 638 -15.19 -7.89 0.89
CA ARG A 638 -15.44 -9.16 1.60
C ARG A 638 -14.72 -9.27 2.95
N SER A 639 -13.56 -8.63 3.14
CA SER A 639 -12.78 -8.63 4.38
C SER A 639 -13.02 -7.41 5.28
N LYS A 640 -13.35 -6.25 4.71
CA LYS A 640 -13.77 -5.02 5.41
C LYS A 640 -15.23 -4.73 5.02
N ASN A 641 -16.17 -5.50 5.58
CA ASN A 641 -17.56 -5.56 5.09
C ASN A 641 -18.57 -4.71 5.87
N VAL A 642 -18.13 -3.88 6.82
CA VAL A 642 -18.96 -2.84 7.43
C VAL A 642 -18.61 -1.49 6.80
N GLY A 643 -19.62 -0.70 6.47
CA GLY A 643 -19.49 0.67 5.98
C GLY A 643 -20.56 1.57 6.59
N LEU A 644 -20.38 2.88 6.45
CA LEU A 644 -21.34 3.87 6.93
C LEU A 644 -22.01 4.58 5.75
N LEU A 645 -23.30 4.81 5.88
CA LEU A 645 -24.12 5.65 5.01
C LEU A 645 -24.68 6.80 5.84
N LEU A 646 -24.96 7.93 5.19
CA LEU A 646 -25.52 9.12 5.81
C LEU A 646 -26.80 9.53 5.10
N LEU A 647 -27.83 9.83 5.87
CA LEU A 647 -29.05 10.49 5.40
C LEU A 647 -29.00 11.95 5.84
N CYS A 648 -29.02 12.85 4.86
CA CYS A 648 -29.14 14.29 5.07
C CYS A 648 -30.52 14.77 4.62
N GLU A 649 -31.10 15.71 5.37
CA GLU A 649 -32.13 16.60 4.88
C GLU A 649 -31.45 17.66 3.99
N VAL A 650 -31.77 17.64 2.70
CA VAL A 650 -31.16 18.52 1.69
C VAL A 650 -32.23 19.43 1.11
N SER A 651 -32.09 20.74 1.30
CA SER A 651 -33.00 21.74 0.72
C SER A 651 -32.60 22.05 -0.72
N LEU A 652 -33.23 21.33 -1.65
CA LEU A 652 -32.93 21.41 -3.08
C LEU A 652 -33.48 22.68 -3.73
N GLY A 653 -34.54 23.26 -3.17
CA GLY A 653 -35.33 24.32 -3.80
C GLY A 653 -35.71 23.96 -5.25
N THR A 654 -35.65 24.97 -6.13
CA THR A 654 -35.82 24.76 -7.57
C THR A 654 -34.56 24.14 -8.18
N THR A 655 -34.66 22.89 -8.65
CA THR A 655 -33.57 22.15 -9.31
C THR A 655 -33.30 22.65 -10.73
N ASN A 656 -32.03 22.64 -11.14
CA ASN A 656 -31.60 22.66 -12.53
C ASN A 656 -31.46 21.21 -13.02
N ASP A 657 -32.39 20.75 -13.86
CA ASP A 657 -32.47 19.36 -14.31
C ASP A 657 -31.57 19.13 -15.54
N LEU A 658 -30.69 18.13 -15.48
CA LEU A 658 -29.70 17.85 -16.53
C LEU A 658 -29.71 16.38 -16.99
N LEU A 659 -29.59 16.15 -18.30
CA LEU A 659 -29.64 14.82 -18.93
C LEU A 659 -28.27 14.16 -19.16
N ALA A 660 -27.20 14.94 -19.06
CA ALA A 660 -25.81 14.52 -19.28
C ALA A 660 -24.87 15.34 -18.36
N ALA A 661 -23.62 14.90 -18.22
CA ALA A 661 -22.62 15.62 -17.43
C ALA A 661 -22.38 17.05 -17.93
N ASP A 662 -22.34 18.01 -17.01
CA ASP A 662 -21.87 19.37 -17.25
C ASP A 662 -20.95 19.81 -16.12
N TYR A 663 -19.65 19.86 -16.41
CA TYR A 663 -18.62 20.28 -15.46
C TYR A 663 -18.74 21.74 -15.00
N LYS A 664 -19.65 22.55 -15.57
CA LYS A 664 -19.93 23.94 -15.21
C LYS A 664 -21.30 24.14 -14.56
N ALA A 665 -21.98 23.07 -14.17
CA ALA A 665 -23.32 23.13 -13.56
C ALA A 665 -23.33 23.76 -12.14
N ASP A 666 -22.16 23.98 -11.55
CA ASP A 666 -21.95 24.84 -10.37
C ASP A 666 -22.35 26.31 -10.63
N LYS A 667 -22.36 26.73 -11.90
CA LYS A 667 -22.90 28.02 -12.34
C LYS A 667 -24.40 27.93 -12.54
N LEU A 668 -25.12 27.78 -11.43
CA LEU A 668 -26.58 27.70 -11.39
C LEU A 668 -27.26 28.83 -12.20
N PRO A 669 -28.24 28.51 -13.07
CA PRO A 669 -29.09 29.53 -13.69
C PRO A 669 -29.88 30.34 -12.66
N ALA A 670 -30.29 31.56 -13.01
CA ALA A 670 -31.05 32.43 -12.12
C ALA A 670 -32.32 31.74 -11.57
N GLY A 671 -32.52 31.81 -10.25
CA GLY A 671 -33.63 31.15 -9.56
C GLY A 671 -33.47 29.63 -9.34
N LYS A 672 -32.32 29.03 -9.70
CA LYS A 672 -31.97 27.65 -9.35
C LYS A 672 -31.11 27.60 -8.10
N HIS A 673 -31.29 26.53 -7.31
CA HIS A 673 -30.66 26.38 -5.99
C HIS A 673 -29.85 25.07 -5.89
N SER A 674 -30.05 24.14 -6.83
CA SER A 674 -29.38 22.83 -6.87
C SER A 674 -29.37 22.31 -8.31
N VAL A 675 -28.61 21.25 -8.57
CA VAL A 675 -28.66 20.48 -9.81
C VAL A 675 -29.25 19.10 -9.55
N ARG A 676 -30.04 18.61 -10.50
CA ARG A 676 -30.56 17.24 -10.52
C ARG A 676 -30.17 16.55 -11.82
N GLY A 677 -29.20 15.63 -11.75
CA GLY A 677 -28.91 14.72 -12.86
C GLY A 677 -30.04 13.71 -12.98
N LEU A 678 -30.75 13.69 -14.13
CA LEU A 678 -31.93 12.85 -14.34
C LEU A 678 -31.55 11.43 -14.77
N GLY A 679 -31.89 10.45 -13.92
CA GLY A 679 -31.71 9.03 -14.17
C GLY A 679 -32.87 8.37 -14.91
N ALA A 680 -32.57 7.32 -15.66
CA ALA A 680 -33.55 6.41 -16.27
C ALA A 680 -34.33 5.58 -15.24
N VAL A 681 -33.80 5.43 -14.01
CA VAL A 681 -34.45 4.74 -12.89
C VAL A 681 -34.37 5.60 -11.62
N ALA A 682 -35.49 5.71 -10.91
CA ALA A 682 -35.62 6.42 -9.64
C ALA A 682 -36.67 5.72 -8.74
N PRO A 683 -36.75 6.02 -7.43
CA PRO A 683 -37.87 5.60 -6.58
C PRO A 683 -39.23 6.06 -7.13
N ASP A 684 -40.29 5.24 -7.01
CA ASP A 684 -41.63 5.66 -7.40
C ASP A 684 -42.16 6.81 -6.51
N PRO A 685 -42.37 8.03 -7.03
CA PRO A 685 -42.76 9.19 -6.22
C PRO A 685 -44.15 9.05 -5.59
N THR A 686 -45.01 8.15 -6.09
CA THR A 686 -46.32 7.85 -5.49
C THR A 686 -46.20 7.05 -4.18
N LYS A 687 -44.99 6.68 -3.79
CA LYS A 687 -44.64 5.98 -2.54
C LYS A 687 -43.66 6.77 -1.66
N ASN A 688 -43.50 8.07 -1.92
CA ASN A 688 -42.78 8.96 -1.01
C ASN A 688 -43.51 9.05 0.35
N LYS A 689 -42.76 8.99 1.45
CA LYS A 689 -43.24 9.39 2.78
C LYS A 689 -42.88 10.86 3.01
N ILE A 690 -43.78 11.62 3.60
CA ILE A 690 -43.53 13.02 4.02
C ILE A 690 -43.36 13.02 5.54
N LEU A 691 -42.33 13.70 6.04
CA LEU A 691 -42.07 13.88 7.47
C LEU A 691 -42.83 15.11 8.02
N PRO A 692 -43.01 15.25 9.36
CA PRO A 692 -43.76 16.36 9.95
C PRO A 692 -43.19 17.76 9.64
N ASP A 693 -41.89 17.83 9.30
CA ASP A 693 -41.15 19.03 8.89
C ASP A 693 -41.25 19.34 7.38
N GLY A 694 -42.09 18.59 6.65
CA GLY A 694 -42.29 18.69 5.20
C GLY A 694 -41.26 17.93 4.36
N THR A 695 -40.24 17.32 4.96
CA THR A 695 -39.15 16.66 4.21
C THR A 695 -39.64 15.37 3.55
N ILE A 696 -39.31 15.22 2.27
CA ILE A 696 -39.71 14.09 1.41
C ILE A 696 -38.68 12.96 1.54
N VAL A 697 -39.14 11.76 1.90
CA VAL A 697 -38.33 10.54 1.91
C VAL A 697 -38.72 9.68 0.70
N PRO A 698 -37.87 9.58 -0.36
CA PRO A 698 -38.20 8.86 -1.58
C PRO A 698 -37.98 7.34 -1.43
N LEU A 699 -38.70 6.73 -0.48
CA LEU A 699 -38.56 5.31 -0.12
C LEU A 699 -39.29 4.33 -1.04
N GLY A 700 -39.86 4.82 -2.15
CA GLY A 700 -40.51 4.00 -3.16
C GLY A 700 -39.57 2.98 -3.82
N LYS A 701 -40.13 1.86 -4.30
CA LYS A 701 -39.35 0.90 -5.09
C LYS A 701 -38.92 1.53 -6.42
N SER A 702 -37.73 1.15 -6.89
CA SER A 702 -37.17 1.66 -8.14
C SER A 702 -38.04 1.38 -9.36
N LYS A 703 -38.28 2.41 -10.18
CA LYS A 703 -39.14 2.42 -11.36
C LYS A 703 -38.47 3.17 -12.51
N ASN A 704 -38.80 2.81 -13.75
CA ASN A 704 -38.32 3.53 -14.93
C ASN A 704 -38.97 4.92 -15.01
N THR A 705 -38.17 5.97 -15.18
CA THR A 705 -38.62 7.37 -15.25
C THR A 705 -39.08 7.78 -16.64
N ASN A 706 -38.81 6.95 -17.66
CA ASN A 706 -38.90 7.22 -19.09
C ASN A 706 -37.96 8.35 -19.59
N VAL A 707 -37.06 8.86 -18.74
CA VAL A 707 -36.01 9.80 -19.15
C VAL A 707 -35.09 9.13 -20.16
N LYS A 708 -34.83 9.83 -21.28
CA LYS A 708 -33.85 9.46 -22.30
C LYS A 708 -33.11 10.71 -22.77
N ASN A 709 -31.80 10.66 -22.81
CA ASN A 709 -30.98 11.65 -23.51
C ASN A 709 -30.98 11.32 -25.01
N PRO A 710 -31.48 12.19 -25.91
CA PRO A 710 -31.44 11.95 -27.35
C PRO A 710 -30.03 12.14 -27.96
N SER A 711 -29.11 12.79 -27.23
CA SER A 711 -27.81 13.23 -27.74
C SER A 711 -26.62 12.44 -27.18
N GLY A 712 -26.85 11.30 -26.50
CA GLY A 712 -25.78 10.50 -25.91
C GLY A 712 -26.26 9.50 -24.86
N TYR A 713 -25.38 9.18 -23.91
CA TYR A 713 -25.74 8.29 -22.79
C TYR A 713 -26.80 8.93 -21.88
N THR A 714 -27.62 8.10 -21.23
CA THR A 714 -28.54 8.50 -20.16
C THR A 714 -27.99 7.99 -18.83
N LEU A 715 -28.18 8.74 -17.74
CA LEU A 715 -27.78 8.28 -16.41
C LEU A 715 -28.63 7.08 -15.97
N ASN A 716 -28.04 6.10 -15.29
CA ASN A 716 -28.81 4.96 -14.76
C ASN A 716 -29.74 5.39 -13.61
N TYR A 717 -29.29 6.31 -12.75
CA TYR A 717 -29.92 6.72 -11.50
C TYR A 717 -29.68 8.21 -11.25
N ASN A 718 -30.61 8.87 -10.55
CA ASN A 718 -30.53 10.30 -10.24
C ASN A 718 -29.25 10.69 -9.46
N GLU A 719 -28.88 11.97 -9.55
CA GLU A 719 -27.94 12.65 -8.65
C GLU A 719 -28.51 14.00 -8.26
N PHE A 720 -28.30 14.40 -7.01
CA PHE A 720 -28.70 15.70 -6.48
C PHE A 720 -27.46 16.39 -5.94
N ILE A 721 -27.23 17.64 -6.37
CA ILE A 721 -26.01 18.39 -6.06
C ILE A 721 -26.39 19.77 -5.55
N VAL A 722 -25.88 20.13 -4.37
CA VAL A 722 -25.99 21.46 -3.78
C VAL A 722 -24.63 22.14 -3.74
N TYR A 723 -24.62 23.46 -3.83
CA TYR A 723 -23.42 24.28 -4.01
C TYR A 723 -23.19 25.28 -2.86
N ASP A 724 -24.10 25.34 -1.88
CA ASP A 724 -23.83 25.81 -0.52
C ASP A 724 -24.01 24.64 0.46
N THR A 725 -23.06 24.45 1.38
CA THR A 725 -23.13 23.43 2.43
C THR A 725 -24.27 23.69 3.41
N LYS A 726 -24.76 24.93 3.52
CA LYS A 726 -25.91 25.31 4.35
C LYS A 726 -27.25 24.76 3.86
N GLN A 727 -27.31 24.24 2.64
CA GLN A 727 -28.50 23.53 2.13
C GLN A 727 -28.62 22.10 2.70
N ILE A 728 -27.74 21.71 3.62
CA ILE A 728 -27.59 20.34 4.12
C ILE A 728 -27.75 20.34 5.64
N LYS A 729 -28.53 19.38 6.15
CA LYS A 729 -28.56 19.01 7.57
C LYS A 729 -28.40 17.50 7.71
N MET A 730 -27.36 17.04 8.41
CA MET A 730 -27.14 15.63 8.72
C MET A 730 -28.20 15.14 9.70
N LYS A 731 -28.91 14.05 9.37
CA LYS A 731 -30.08 13.58 10.14
C LYS A 731 -29.90 12.17 10.71
N TYR A 732 -29.39 11.22 9.91
CA TYR A 732 -29.14 9.86 10.40
C TYR A 732 -27.85 9.24 9.84
N LEU A 733 -27.02 8.65 10.69
CA LEU A 733 -25.89 7.79 10.32
C LEU A 733 -26.33 6.32 10.37
N VAL A 734 -26.13 5.58 9.29
CA VAL A 734 -26.63 4.22 9.08
C VAL A 734 -25.45 3.26 8.93
N LYS A 735 -25.15 2.53 10.02
CA LYS A 735 -24.08 1.53 10.05
C LYS A 735 -24.56 0.27 9.34
N THR A 736 -23.91 -0.04 8.22
CA THR A 736 -24.41 -0.96 7.20
C THR A 736 -23.42 -2.09 6.94
N LYS A 737 -23.88 -3.34 7.04
CA LYS A 737 -23.14 -4.53 6.65
C LYS A 737 -23.38 -4.87 5.19
N PHE A 738 -22.30 -5.12 4.46
CA PHE A 738 -22.27 -5.50 3.06
C PHE A 738 -22.11 -7.02 2.94
N ASN A 739 -23.21 -7.68 2.64
CA ASN A 739 -23.26 -9.13 2.41
C ASN A 739 -22.98 -9.37 0.92
N PHE A 740 -21.69 -9.48 0.58
CA PHE A 740 -21.21 -9.82 -0.77
C PHE A 740 -21.60 -11.24 -1.16
N LYS A 741 -21.83 -11.45 -2.46
CA LYS A 741 -21.80 -12.77 -3.09
C LYS A 741 -20.35 -13.27 -3.23
#